data_AF-A0A251WKH6-F1
#
_entry.id   AF-A0A251WKH6-F1
#
_cell.length_a   1.000
_cell.length_b   1.000
_cell.length_c   1.000
_cell.angle_alpha   90.00
_cell.angle_beta   90.00
_cell.angle_gamma   90.00
#
_symmetry.space_group_name_H-M   'P 1'
#
loop_
_entity.id
_entity.type
_entity.pdbx_description
1 polymer ?
#
loop_
_entity_poly.entity_id
_entity_poly.type
_entity_poly.pdbx_seq_one_letter_code
_entity_poly.pdbx_strand_id
1 'polypeptide(L)'
;MAEKDIIQNLIFQLGQNQLDRQSDALDSHFAAVDERSLEDLWQLTQQLAQDVNYYRGNISTPAGDWRGFFPSQETLQQFLTSDTADTPPHLALFITFLKLYQTPQAVLNQITGRHLDFYYKTVLQFQPKSAIPDKAHLLLELKKNTAPVLITPQHQFSAGKDATGVEQIYVPTRETVINTAKVSSLRSLFLDRTSQTIRYAPIANSADGLGEKLSPESPSWSGFGNASLPRAEVGFAIASPVLAMQEGTRTVNVRLSLDNLDQTRVNNTTLVSAFDVFLTGAKTWLGPYRVSPNLATNNVLEFSLTIGASDAAVVGYDAAIHGYTYTTTDPILQVVLNPDATLSYLDWQGISLLTAQIAVEVTGITSLQLESDDGILNPKRPFLPFGTQPTIGSSFRVGYPEALSKKLLELKLAVKWKGINPNLATHYSGYGTSITNSSFTAAVAFNDGGTWHYTGTGERLFDRNNATVERVFQFTPGTPSVSPALRAGMEVYAFNTIGSLWAFNFVSKYLLWNPVFIPLVNVEPEARSGFITFALERDFLHSTYRTKYVENVMTYSKSSNGTLTILNEPYTPTIQTISLSYKAQSDAVPLSSNVLEDFTNRDIQFFHITYFGQMREHGFQRTQFNLAATISLVPNYTYAGELLIGLQGLQPGESVSLLFQVAEGSANPDIARESLDWLVLGDNYWQLLDRSSVVLDTTQQLLTSGVIQFIIPAKATTQNTILPKEQIWIKAAIRNNVTAVCRLVQVVANAIEVQFQDQGNDPKHLLTPLEPGKISKLKTTVAGIKAITQPYASFGGRAIEADRPLQTRASERLRHKNRCITAWDYERIVLEAFPQIHQVKCIPHAKDGVWLAPGNVLLVVVPDLHNQNAANPLQPKVDAVTLQQITDYVNDRRGMQVKVQVKNPLYQKIQVDCRVQFRPGYEFNFYQKALQQALQEFLSPWAFDADRPISFGGKVYKSVLLDFVEELSYVDYLTDFKVYTYSGETNNLIDVSEVSPERPDTILISDVSHVIHPIA
;
A
#
# COMPACT_ATOMS: atom_id res chain seq x y z
N MET A 1 -36.51 -38.86 -0.46
CA MET A 1 -35.30 -39.71 -0.41
C MET A 1 -34.69 -39.80 -1.81
N ALA A 2 -34.24 -38.66 -2.36
CA ALA A 2 -33.63 -38.65 -3.70
C ALA A 2 -32.56 -37.56 -3.77
N GLU A 3 -32.88 -36.34 -3.33
CA GLU A 3 -31.93 -35.22 -3.37
C GLU A 3 -30.73 -35.39 -2.42
N LYS A 4 -30.98 -35.78 -1.16
CA LYS A 4 -29.90 -36.00 -0.17
C LYS A 4 -28.94 -37.12 -0.61
N ASP A 5 -29.46 -38.18 -1.20
CA ASP A 5 -28.67 -39.33 -1.68
C ASP A 5 -27.88 -38.97 -2.95
N ILE A 6 -28.45 -38.16 -3.85
CA ILE A 6 -27.75 -37.62 -5.02
C ILE A 6 -26.58 -36.74 -4.56
N ILE A 7 -26.81 -35.81 -3.63
CA ILE A 7 -25.76 -34.92 -3.13
C ILE A 7 -24.67 -35.72 -2.39
N GLN A 8 -25.05 -36.70 -1.58
CA GLN A 8 -24.07 -37.60 -0.94
C GLN A 8 -23.21 -38.35 -1.97
N ASN A 9 -23.82 -38.90 -3.03
CA ASN A 9 -23.06 -39.55 -4.10
C ASN A 9 -22.09 -38.59 -4.80
N LEU A 10 -22.49 -37.33 -5.02
CA LEU A 10 -21.60 -36.30 -5.59
C LEU A 10 -20.45 -35.95 -4.63
N ILE A 11 -20.66 -35.99 -3.32
CA ILE A 11 -19.59 -35.80 -2.31
C ILE A 11 -18.56 -36.93 -2.40
N PHE A 12 -19.00 -38.18 -2.52
CA PHE A 12 -18.10 -39.35 -2.54
C PHE A 12 -17.32 -39.55 -3.84
N GLN A 13 -17.69 -38.88 -4.93
CA GLN A 13 -16.90 -38.92 -6.16
C GLN A 13 -15.54 -38.22 -5.97
N LEU A 14 -14.45 -38.95 -6.22
CA LEU A 14 -13.09 -38.48 -5.98
C LEU A 14 -12.54 -37.56 -7.10
N GLY A 15 -13.20 -37.51 -8.26
CA GLY A 15 -12.64 -36.89 -9.48
C GLY A 15 -11.52 -37.75 -10.08
N GLN A 16 -10.70 -37.14 -10.94
CA GLN A 16 -9.62 -37.80 -11.69
C GLN A 16 -8.33 -37.00 -11.50
N ASN A 17 -7.22 -37.67 -11.17
CA ASN A 17 -5.89 -37.04 -11.11
C ASN A 17 -5.01 -37.41 -12.34
N GLN A 18 -3.83 -36.79 -12.46
CA GLN A 18 -2.89 -37.06 -13.55
C GLN A 18 -2.35 -38.49 -13.58
N LEU A 19 -2.07 -39.10 -12.42
CA LEU A 19 -1.55 -40.47 -12.32
C LEU A 19 -2.61 -41.49 -12.78
N ASP A 20 -3.87 -41.28 -12.39
CA ASP A 20 -5.01 -42.12 -12.73
C ASP A 20 -5.30 -42.17 -14.25
N ARG A 21 -4.70 -41.28 -15.05
CA ARG A 21 -4.83 -41.32 -16.52
C ARG A 21 -3.99 -42.43 -17.13
N GLN A 22 -2.90 -42.84 -16.48
CA GLN A 22 -2.00 -43.87 -16.97
C GLN A 22 -2.51 -45.28 -16.65
N SER A 23 -3.57 -45.71 -17.33
CA SER A 23 -4.11 -47.07 -17.17
C SER A 23 -3.07 -48.14 -17.47
N ASP A 24 -2.91 -49.11 -16.56
CA ASP A 24 -2.06 -50.30 -16.77
C ASP A 24 -2.51 -51.13 -17.98
N ALA A 25 -3.78 -51.02 -18.37
CA ALA A 25 -4.32 -51.69 -19.56
C ALA A 25 -3.68 -51.22 -20.88
N LEU A 26 -2.98 -50.09 -20.86
CA LEU A 26 -2.24 -49.56 -22.00
C LEU A 26 -0.77 -50.01 -22.02
N ASP A 27 -0.30 -50.76 -21.02
CA ASP A 27 1.05 -51.31 -21.04
C ASP A 27 1.17 -52.36 -22.17
N SER A 28 2.28 -52.27 -22.89
CA SER A 28 2.73 -53.24 -23.90
C SER A 28 2.65 -54.70 -23.46
N HIS A 29 2.81 -55.00 -22.17
CA HIS A 29 2.77 -56.36 -21.62
C HIS A 29 1.49 -56.69 -20.84
N PHE A 30 0.48 -55.80 -20.85
CA PHE A 30 -0.73 -56.01 -20.06
C PHE A 30 -1.49 -57.29 -20.45
N ALA A 31 -1.53 -57.59 -21.75
CA ALA A 31 -2.11 -58.81 -22.28
C ALA A 31 -1.05 -59.58 -23.08
N ALA A 32 -0.55 -60.68 -22.49
CA ALA A 32 0.32 -61.63 -23.18
C ALA A 32 -0.48 -62.45 -24.20
N VAL A 33 0.13 -62.80 -25.32
CA VAL A 33 -0.48 -63.70 -26.33
C VAL A 33 -0.42 -65.16 -25.84
N ASP A 34 0.65 -65.51 -25.12
CA ASP A 34 0.85 -66.80 -24.46
C ASP A 34 1.27 -66.57 -23.00
N GLU A 35 0.31 -66.69 -22.09
CA GLU A 35 0.46 -66.51 -20.64
C GLU A 35 0.91 -67.77 -19.88
N ARG A 36 1.07 -68.90 -20.59
CA ARG A 36 1.38 -70.19 -19.95
C ARG A 36 2.74 -70.15 -19.27
N SER A 37 2.76 -70.43 -17.97
CA SER A 37 3.98 -70.63 -17.21
C SER A 37 4.67 -71.95 -17.57
N LEU A 38 5.89 -72.15 -17.08
CA LEU A 38 6.61 -73.41 -17.26
C LEU A 38 5.81 -74.57 -16.64
N GLU A 39 5.15 -74.32 -15.51
CA GLU A 39 4.25 -75.23 -14.81
C GLU A 39 3.02 -75.58 -15.65
N ASP A 40 2.41 -74.60 -16.32
CA ASP A 40 1.24 -74.85 -17.19
C ASP A 40 1.60 -75.71 -18.39
N LEU A 41 2.77 -75.44 -19.00
CA LEU A 41 3.30 -76.25 -20.11
C LEU A 41 3.65 -77.66 -19.66
N TRP A 42 4.13 -77.82 -18.42
CA TRP A 42 4.36 -79.14 -17.83
C TRP A 42 3.06 -79.90 -17.62
N GLN A 43 2.04 -79.27 -17.01
CA GLN A 43 0.74 -79.89 -16.81
C GLN A 43 0.08 -80.29 -18.13
N LEU A 44 0.16 -79.42 -19.15
CA LEU A 44 -0.30 -79.73 -20.51
C LEU A 44 0.38 -80.99 -21.07
N THR A 45 1.68 -81.11 -20.86
CA THR A 45 2.46 -82.27 -21.30
C THR A 45 2.04 -83.54 -20.58
N GLN A 46 1.78 -83.47 -19.28
CA GLN A 46 1.30 -84.61 -18.50
C GLN A 46 -0.09 -85.08 -18.95
N GLN A 47 -0.98 -84.15 -19.29
CA GLN A 47 -2.30 -84.49 -19.84
C GLN A 47 -2.15 -85.17 -21.21
N LEU A 48 -1.35 -84.59 -22.11
CA LEU A 48 -1.07 -85.18 -23.42
C LEU A 48 -0.45 -86.58 -23.31
N ALA A 49 0.45 -86.77 -22.34
CA ALA A 49 1.12 -88.06 -22.14
C ALA A 49 0.17 -89.21 -21.77
N GLN A 50 -1.05 -88.93 -21.29
CA GLN A 50 -2.07 -89.95 -21.02
C GLN A 50 -2.66 -90.53 -22.31
N ASP A 51 -2.71 -89.71 -23.36
CA ASP A 51 -3.29 -90.09 -24.65
C ASP A 51 -2.25 -90.72 -25.59
N VAL A 52 -0.97 -90.55 -25.28
CA VAL A 52 0.12 -91.20 -26.02
C VAL A 52 0.35 -92.59 -25.43
N ASN A 53 0.19 -93.61 -26.26
CA ASN A 53 0.52 -94.99 -25.91
C ASN A 53 1.97 -95.34 -26.29
N TYR A 54 2.61 -96.24 -25.54
CA TYR A 54 3.87 -96.88 -25.94
C TYR A 54 3.67 -98.38 -26.19
N TYR A 55 4.52 -98.96 -27.03
CA TYR A 55 4.44 -100.36 -27.46
C TYR A 55 5.79 -101.06 -27.21
N ARG A 56 5.77 -102.23 -26.56
CA ARG A 56 6.96 -103.04 -26.27
C ARG A 56 6.79 -104.45 -26.87
N GLY A 57 6.93 -104.56 -28.20
CA GLY A 57 7.02 -105.84 -28.92
C GLY A 57 5.88 -106.16 -29.90
N ASN A 58 4.65 -105.68 -29.67
CA ASN A 58 3.51 -105.81 -30.59
C ASN A 58 2.97 -104.42 -30.94
N ILE A 59 2.84 -104.11 -32.25
CA ILE A 59 2.39 -102.79 -32.74
C ILE A 59 0.87 -102.63 -32.64
N SER A 60 0.11 -103.72 -32.47
CA SER A 60 -1.35 -103.69 -32.45
C SER A 60 -1.98 -103.53 -31.06
N THR A 61 -1.21 -103.66 -29.98
CA THR A 61 -1.71 -103.57 -28.59
C THR A 61 -0.78 -102.70 -27.73
N PRO A 62 -1.26 -101.57 -27.18
CA PRO A 62 -0.43 -100.68 -26.38
C PRO A 62 -0.01 -101.36 -25.06
N ALA A 63 1.24 -101.15 -24.67
CA ALA A 63 1.80 -101.67 -23.41
C ALA A 63 1.52 -100.75 -22.21
N GLY A 64 1.15 -99.50 -22.45
CA GLY A 64 0.79 -98.49 -21.44
C GLY A 64 0.78 -97.07 -22.05
N ASP A 65 0.54 -96.06 -21.21
CA ASP A 65 0.61 -94.64 -21.58
C ASP A 65 1.93 -93.98 -21.13
N TRP A 66 2.23 -92.79 -21.64
CA TRP A 66 3.44 -92.05 -21.28
C TRP A 66 3.30 -91.25 -19.97
N ARG A 67 2.20 -91.38 -19.22
CA ARG A 67 1.98 -90.59 -17.99
C ARG A 67 3.06 -90.82 -16.94
N GLY A 68 3.50 -92.08 -16.78
CA GLY A 68 4.58 -92.44 -15.86
C GLY A 68 5.96 -91.91 -16.26
N PHE A 69 6.10 -91.36 -17.48
CA PHE A 69 7.34 -90.75 -17.98
C PHE A 69 7.53 -89.31 -17.50
N PHE A 70 6.47 -88.63 -17.02
CA PHE A 70 6.52 -87.26 -16.52
C PHE A 70 6.00 -87.20 -15.07
N PRO A 71 6.88 -87.00 -14.06
CA PRO A 71 6.50 -87.03 -12.64
C PRO A 71 5.64 -85.84 -12.22
N SER A 72 5.01 -85.92 -11.03
CA SER A 72 4.10 -84.90 -10.50
C SER A 72 4.76 -83.52 -10.32
N GLN A 73 3.92 -82.48 -10.24
CA GLN A 73 4.35 -81.08 -10.19
C GLN A 73 5.24 -80.76 -8.97
N GLU A 74 5.04 -81.43 -7.83
CA GLU A 74 5.91 -81.28 -6.64
C GLU A 74 7.35 -81.73 -6.93
N THR A 75 7.52 -82.78 -7.73
CA THR A 75 8.85 -83.26 -8.16
C THR A 75 9.50 -82.31 -9.16
N LEU A 76 8.72 -81.62 -10.01
CA LEU A 76 9.23 -80.58 -10.93
C LEU A 76 9.85 -79.40 -10.17
N GLN A 77 9.17 -78.89 -9.13
CA GLN A 77 9.67 -77.77 -8.32
C GLN A 77 10.99 -78.13 -7.60
N GLN A 78 11.11 -79.38 -7.15
CA GLN A 78 12.37 -79.89 -6.60
C GLN A 78 13.50 -79.91 -7.64
N PHE A 79 13.22 -80.29 -8.90
CA PHE A 79 14.22 -80.28 -9.98
C PHE A 79 14.60 -78.87 -10.46
N LEU A 80 13.69 -77.90 -10.39
CA LEU A 80 13.97 -76.52 -10.75
C LEU A 80 14.83 -75.79 -9.71
N THR A 81 14.85 -76.28 -8.47
CA THR A 81 15.56 -75.69 -7.32
C THR A 81 16.82 -76.45 -6.91
N SER A 82 17.01 -77.71 -7.33
CA SER A 82 18.19 -78.52 -6.99
C SER A 82 19.33 -78.36 -8.01
N ASP A 83 20.54 -78.05 -7.54
CA ASP A 83 21.77 -78.00 -8.36
C ASP A 83 22.48 -79.38 -8.51
N THR A 84 21.81 -80.49 -8.18
CA THR A 84 22.41 -81.82 -8.18
C THR A 84 22.26 -82.55 -9.53
N ALA A 85 23.30 -83.29 -9.95
CA ALA A 85 23.40 -83.96 -11.25
C ALA A 85 22.55 -85.25 -11.41
N ASP A 86 21.61 -85.52 -10.48
CA ASP A 86 20.81 -86.76 -10.45
C ASP A 86 19.46 -86.65 -11.19
N THR A 87 19.24 -85.57 -11.96
CA THR A 87 18.00 -85.44 -12.77
C THR A 87 18.02 -86.47 -13.92
N PRO A 88 16.95 -87.28 -14.09
CA PRO A 88 16.84 -88.19 -15.22
C PRO A 88 17.03 -87.47 -16.57
N PRO A 89 17.85 -88.00 -17.52
CA PRO A 89 18.21 -87.29 -18.75
C PRO A 89 17.02 -86.83 -19.61
N HIS A 90 15.92 -87.58 -19.60
CA HIS A 90 14.71 -87.23 -20.34
C HIS A 90 14.00 -86.00 -19.76
N LEU A 91 13.97 -85.84 -18.43
CA LEU A 91 13.40 -84.67 -17.76
C LEU A 91 14.31 -83.46 -17.94
N ALA A 92 15.63 -83.64 -17.83
CA ALA A 92 16.59 -82.57 -18.08
C ALA A 92 16.48 -82.04 -19.52
N LEU A 93 16.37 -82.94 -20.51
CA LEU A 93 16.15 -82.56 -21.90
C LEU A 93 14.84 -81.79 -22.10
N PHE A 94 13.75 -82.25 -21.47
CA PHE A 94 12.44 -81.61 -21.62
C PHE A 94 12.35 -80.26 -20.90
N ILE A 95 12.89 -80.14 -19.68
CA ILE A 95 12.99 -78.85 -18.97
C ILE A 95 13.86 -77.88 -19.76
N THR A 96 14.95 -78.36 -20.36
CA THR A 96 15.79 -77.55 -21.26
C THR A 96 14.97 -77.07 -22.47
N PHE A 97 14.15 -77.93 -23.07
CA PHE A 97 13.23 -77.54 -24.14
C PHE A 97 12.24 -76.46 -23.68
N LEU A 98 11.62 -76.61 -22.50
CA LEU A 98 10.70 -75.59 -21.95
C LEU A 98 11.41 -74.26 -21.68
N LYS A 99 12.64 -74.28 -21.15
CA LYS A 99 13.47 -73.08 -21.00
C LYS A 99 13.82 -72.44 -22.35
N LEU A 100 14.13 -73.25 -23.36
CA LEU A 100 14.34 -72.74 -24.72
C LEU A 100 13.06 -72.15 -25.32
N TYR A 101 11.89 -72.73 -25.04
CA TYR A 101 10.57 -72.25 -25.47
C TYR A 101 10.21 -70.87 -24.91
N GLN A 102 10.75 -70.48 -23.75
CA GLN A 102 10.56 -69.12 -23.21
C GLN A 102 11.07 -68.03 -24.17
N THR A 103 12.06 -68.32 -25.01
CA THR A 103 12.59 -67.37 -26.00
C THR A 103 11.55 -66.99 -27.07
N PRO A 104 10.98 -67.94 -27.85
CA PRO A 104 9.90 -67.62 -28.79
C PRO A 104 8.62 -67.13 -28.10
N GLN A 105 8.31 -67.60 -26.88
CA GLN A 105 7.19 -67.08 -26.09
C GLN A 105 7.35 -65.58 -25.79
N ALA A 106 8.53 -65.15 -25.35
CA ALA A 106 8.83 -63.74 -25.10
C ALA A 106 8.69 -62.89 -26.38
N VAL A 107 9.13 -63.40 -27.54
CA VAL A 107 8.97 -62.72 -28.83
C VAL A 107 7.49 -62.63 -29.24
N LEU A 108 6.71 -63.69 -29.02
CA LEU A 108 5.27 -63.71 -29.29
C LEU A 108 4.53 -62.68 -28.43
N ASN A 109 4.87 -62.58 -27.16
CA ASN A 109 4.25 -61.65 -26.21
C ASN A 109 4.56 -60.16 -26.50
N GLN A 110 5.54 -59.86 -27.35
CA GLN A 110 5.77 -58.50 -27.86
C GLN A 110 4.82 -58.09 -29.01
N ILE A 111 3.99 -59.00 -29.54
CA ILE A 111 3.09 -58.69 -30.67
C ILE A 111 2.05 -57.64 -30.28
N THR A 112 1.47 -57.73 -29.09
CA THR A 112 0.41 -56.82 -28.61
C THR A 112 0.91 -55.38 -28.55
N GLY A 113 2.08 -55.15 -27.93
CA GLY A 113 2.74 -53.84 -27.91
C GLY A 113 3.07 -53.31 -29.31
N ARG A 114 3.65 -54.14 -30.19
CA ARG A 114 3.95 -53.73 -31.58
C ARG A 114 2.70 -53.39 -32.40
N HIS A 115 1.62 -54.15 -32.21
CA HIS A 115 0.36 -53.88 -32.88
C HIS A 115 -0.28 -52.58 -32.41
N LEU A 116 -0.24 -52.30 -31.10
CA LEU A 116 -0.72 -51.04 -30.52
C LEU A 116 0.06 -49.84 -31.10
N ASP A 117 1.39 -49.93 -31.12
CA ASP A 117 2.25 -48.90 -31.71
C ASP A 117 2.01 -48.73 -33.22
N PHE A 118 1.85 -49.82 -33.97
CA PHE A 118 1.49 -49.76 -35.38
C PHE A 118 0.15 -49.05 -35.59
N TYR A 119 -0.87 -49.39 -34.81
CA TYR A 119 -2.19 -48.80 -34.94
C TYR A 119 -2.18 -47.30 -34.60
N TYR A 120 -1.57 -46.91 -33.48
CA TYR A 120 -1.54 -45.50 -33.06
C TYR A 120 -0.60 -44.64 -33.92
N LYS A 121 0.64 -45.08 -34.16
CA LYS A 121 1.67 -44.26 -34.83
C LYS A 121 1.58 -44.36 -36.35
N THR A 122 1.22 -45.51 -36.92
CA THR A 122 1.22 -45.72 -38.39
C THR A 122 -0.17 -45.54 -39.00
N VAL A 123 -1.20 -46.18 -38.44
CA VAL A 123 -2.56 -46.14 -39.01
C VAL A 123 -3.25 -44.82 -38.65
N LEU A 124 -3.29 -44.47 -37.37
CA LEU A 124 -3.96 -43.25 -36.87
C LEU A 124 -3.05 -42.02 -36.87
N GLN A 125 -1.75 -42.20 -37.11
CA GLN A 125 -0.76 -41.12 -37.24
C GLN A 125 -0.66 -40.21 -36.01
N PHE A 126 -0.88 -40.74 -34.80
CA PHE A 126 -0.57 -40.02 -33.58
C PHE A 126 0.94 -39.81 -33.49
N GLN A 127 1.35 -38.54 -33.47
CA GLN A 127 2.75 -38.14 -33.30
C GLN A 127 2.98 -37.63 -31.87
N PRO A 128 4.17 -37.88 -31.29
CA PRO A 128 4.58 -37.27 -30.04
C PRO A 128 4.51 -35.74 -30.11
N LYS A 129 3.94 -35.11 -29.06
CA LYS A 129 4.03 -33.64 -28.93
C LYS A 129 5.49 -33.23 -28.84
N SER A 130 5.88 -32.22 -29.62
CA SER A 130 7.20 -31.62 -29.57
C SER A 130 7.49 -30.98 -28.21
N ALA A 131 8.78 -30.90 -27.88
CA ALA A 131 9.25 -30.17 -26.72
C ALA A 131 8.88 -28.67 -26.82
N ILE A 132 8.55 -28.07 -25.67
CA ILE A 132 8.36 -26.63 -25.52
C ILE A 132 9.54 -26.10 -24.71
N PRO A 133 10.33 -25.16 -25.25
CA PRO A 133 11.45 -24.58 -24.52
C PRO A 133 10.96 -23.80 -23.29
N ASP A 134 11.68 -23.96 -22.18
CA ASP A 134 11.45 -23.20 -20.96
C ASP A 134 11.92 -21.75 -21.10
N LYS A 135 11.49 -20.93 -20.14
CA LYS A 135 11.81 -19.51 -20.04
C LYS A 135 12.38 -19.18 -18.67
N ALA A 136 13.19 -18.13 -18.58
CA ALA A 136 13.71 -17.62 -17.32
C ALA A 136 13.72 -16.10 -17.31
N HIS A 137 13.63 -15.51 -16.11
CA HIS A 137 13.83 -14.09 -15.89
C HIS A 137 15.29 -13.84 -15.48
N LEU A 138 15.97 -12.92 -16.17
CA LEU A 138 17.32 -12.48 -15.82
C LEU A 138 17.30 -11.01 -15.40
N LEU A 139 18.09 -10.68 -14.38
CA LEU A 139 18.36 -9.32 -13.96
C LEU A 139 19.76 -8.90 -14.42
N LEU A 140 19.84 -7.73 -15.03
CA LEU A 140 21.08 -7.19 -15.59
C LEU A 140 21.48 -5.93 -14.82
N GLU A 141 22.67 -5.94 -14.20
CA GLU A 141 23.23 -4.75 -13.57
C GLU A 141 24.30 -4.15 -14.48
N LEU A 142 24.23 -2.85 -14.78
CA LEU A 142 25.29 -2.13 -15.49
C LEU A 142 26.39 -1.63 -14.55
N LYS A 143 27.59 -1.41 -15.11
CA LYS A 143 28.69 -0.74 -14.39
C LYS A 143 28.33 0.74 -14.17
N LYS A 144 28.85 1.34 -13.09
CA LYS A 144 28.67 2.76 -12.80
C LYS A 144 29.13 3.62 -13.99
N ASN A 145 28.38 4.68 -14.31
CA ASN A 145 28.65 5.62 -15.39
C ASN A 145 28.71 5.01 -16.81
N THR A 146 28.02 3.89 -17.04
CA THR A 146 27.88 3.30 -18.39
C THR A 146 26.64 3.85 -19.07
N ALA A 147 26.73 4.11 -20.38
CA ALA A 147 25.55 4.41 -21.19
C ALA A 147 24.58 3.21 -21.22
N PRO A 148 23.27 3.42 -21.47
CA PRO A 148 22.32 2.33 -21.66
C PRO A 148 22.77 1.33 -22.73
N VAL A 149 22.49 0.05 -22.50
CA VAL A 149 22.89 -1.06 -23.36
C VAL A 149 21.65 -1.72 -23.94
N LEU A 150 21.60 -1.88 -25.27
CA LEU A 150 20.55 -2.65 -25.93
C LEU A 150 20.89 -4.14 -25.89
N ILE A 151 20.00 -4.93 -25.30
CA ILE A 151 20.05 -6.39 -25.32
C ILE A 151 19.09 -6.90 -26.38
N THR A 152 19.56 -7.79 -27.22
CA THR A 152 18.84 -8.30 -28.39
C THR A 152 18.92 -9.84 -28.42
N PRO A 153 18.10 -10.54 -29.21
CA PRO A 153 18.15 -12.00 -29.33
C PRO A 153 19.52 -12.57 -29.79
N GLN A 154 20.43 -11.75 -30.35
CA GLN A 154 21.79 -12.17 -30.67
C GLN A 154 22.68 -12.36 -29.43
N HIS A 155 22.30 -11.80 -28.28
CA HIS A 155 23.03 -11.91 -27.02
C HIS A 155 22.66 -13.21 -26.31
N GLN A 156 23.53 -14.23 -26.45
CA GLN A 156 23.31 -15.56 -25.87
C GLN A 156 23.82 -15.64 -24.42
N PHE A 157 23.03 -16.28 -23.55
CA PHE A 157 23.33 -16.55 -22.16
C PHE A 157 23.60 -18.03 -21.95
N SER A 158 24.63 -18.37 -21.17
CA SER A 158 25.04 -19.76 -20.93
C SER A 158 24.59 -20.21 -19.54
N ALA A 159 23.90 -21.35 -19.47
CA ALA A 159 23.42 -21.98 -18.23
C ALA A 159 24.28 -23.19 -17.79
N GLY A 160 25.44 -23.39 -18.42
CA GLY A 160 26.29 -24.57 -18.22
C GLY A 160 26.02 -25.65 -19.26
N LYS A 161 26.32 -26.91 -18.93
CA LYS A 161 26.14 -28.07 -19.82
C LYS A 161 25.09 -29.01 -19.27
N ASP A 162 24.35 -29.68 -20.17
CA ASP A 162 23.45 -30.77 -19.81
C ASP A 162 24.20 -32.09 -19.56
N ALA A 163 23.43 -33.15 -19.28
CA ALA A 163 23.96 -34.49 -19.03
C ALA A 163 24.70 -35.10 -20.23
N THR A 164 24.41 -34.65 -21.46
CA THR A 164 25.09 -35.06 -22.70
C THR A 164 26.34 -34.24 -23.00
N GLY A 165 26.64 -33.23 -22.17
CA GLY A 165 27.81 -32.36 -22.33
C GLY A 165 27.63 -31.22 -23.33
N VAL A 166 26.41 -31.03 -23.86
CA VAL A 166 26.04 -29.93 -24.75
C VAL A 166 25.72 -28.70 -23.92
N GLU A 167 26.15 -27.52 -24.38
CA GLU A 167 25.91 -26.26 -23.67
C GLU A 167 24.42 -25.87 -23.73
N GLN A 168 23.85 -25.46 -22.60
CA GLN A 168 22.48 -24.95 -22.53
C GLN A 168 22.51 -23.43 -22.76
N ILE A 169 21.85 -22.99 -23.83
CA ILE A 169 21.84 -21.58 -24.26
C ILE A 169 20.44 -20.99 -24.13
N TYR A 170 20.38 -19.80 -23.54
CA TYR A 170 19.17 -19.00 -23.44
C TYR A 170 19.33 -17.70 -24.24
N VAL A 171 18.28 -17.30 -24.95
CA VAL A 171 18.24 -16.10 -25.77
C VAL A 171 17.11 -15.16 -25.34
N PRO A 172 17.31 -13.83 -25.33
CA PRO A 172 16.24 -12.88 -25.10
C PRO A 172 15.07 -13.08 -26.06
N THR A 173 13.85 -13.04 -25.54
CA THR A 173 12.64 -13.17 -26.37
C THR A 173 12.35 -11.91 -27.19
N ARG A 174 12.94 -10.79 -26.80
CA ARG A 174 12.74 -9.47 -27.41
C ARG A 174 13.95 -8.57 -27.18
N GLU A 175 13.96 -7.44 -27.88
CA GLU A 175 14.93 -6.37 -27.64
C GLU A 175 14.54 -5.58 -26.38
N THR A 176 15.50 -5.28 -25.52
CA THR A 176 15.26 -4.52 -24.28
C THR A 176 16.45 -3.63 -23.97
N VAL A 177 16.18 -2.36 -23.68
CA VAL A 177 17.21 -1.41 -23.26
C VAL A 177 17.39 -1.51 -21.76
N ILE A 178 18.63 -1.76 -21.34
CA ILE A 178 19.04 -1.82 -19.94
C ILE A 178 19.76 -0.51 -19.61
N ASN A 179 19.43 0.09 -18.48
CA ASN A 179 20.02 1.35 -18.02
C ASN A 179 20.49 1.26 -16.56
N THR A 180 20.79 2.39 -15.93
CA THR A 180 21.24 2.42 -14.54
C THR A 180 20.10 2.41 -13.52
N ALA A 181 18.86 2.22 -13.95
CA ALA A 181 17.69 2.30 -13.09
C ALA A 181 17.72 1.27 -11.96
N LYS A 182 17.33 1.69 -10.77
CA LYS A 182 17.19 0.82 -9.59
C LYS A 182 15.91 1.17 -8.83
N VAL A 183 15.20 0.14 -8.38
CA VAL A 183 14.09 0.30 -7.42
C VAL A 183 14.70 0.64 -6.07
N SER A 184 14.52 1.87 -5.62
CA SER A 184 15.09 2.39 -4.36
C SER A 184 14.08 2.46 -3.22
N SER A 185 12.79 2.56 -3.54
CA SER A 185 11.74 2.65 -2.53
C SER A 185 10.45 2.01 -3.05
N LEU A 186 9.80 1.25 -2.17
CA LEU A 186 8.48 0.69 -2.39
C LEU A 186 7.58 1.17 -1.25
N ARG A 187 6.45 1.78 -1.59
CA ARG A 187 5.48 2.30 -0.62
C ARG A 187 4.08 1.88 -1.02
N SER A 188 3.15 1.82 -0.07
CA SER A 188 1.76 1.49 -0.38
C SER A 188 0.77 2.37 0.37
N LEU A 189 -0.41 2.53 -0.22
CA LEU A 189 -1.58 3.15 0.37
C LEU A 189 -2.74 2.18 0.30
N PHE A 190 -3.58 2.15 1.33
CA PHE A 190 -4.79 1.35 1.37
C PHE A 190 -5.94 2.19 1.95
N LEU A 191 -7.01 2.34 1.19
CA LEU A 191 -8.27 2.90 1.67
C LEU A 191 -9.08 1.76 2.29
N ASP A 192 -9.03 1.68 3.62
CA ASP A 192 -9.79 0.72 4.39
C ASP A 192 -11.25 1.19 4.46
N ARG A 193 -12.08 0.70 3.53
CA ARG A 193 -13.51 1.06 3.48
C ARG A 193 -14.31 0.54 4.67
N THR A 194 -13.81 -0.48 5.37
CA THR A 194 -14.47 -1.03 6.56
C THR A 194 -14.31 -0.09 7.75
N SER A 195 -13.08 0.36 8.01
CA SER A 195 -12.82 1.36 9.06
C SER A 195 -13.00 2.82 8.60
N GLN A 196 -13.22 3.04 7.30
CA GLN A 196 -13.31 4.35 6.65
C GLN A 196 -12.07 5.24 6.89
N THR A 197 -10.89 4.61 6.99
CA THR A 197 -9.61 5.28 7.22
C THR A 197 -8.61 5.01 6.11
N ILE A 198 -7.61 5.88 5.99
CA ILE A 198 -6.47 5.69 5.11
C ILE A 198 -5.35 5.02 5.90
N ARG A 199 -4.74 3.99 5.31
CA ARG A 199 -3.58 3.29 5.85
C ARG A 199 -2.43 3.35 4.86
N TYR A 200 -1.21 3.34 5.36
CA TYR A 200 -0.03 3.54 4.52
C TYR A 200 1.16 2.70 4.99
N ALA A 201 2.09 2.44 4.08
CA ALA A 201 3.35 1.76 4.36
C ALA A 201 4.52 2.54 3.73
N PRO A 202 5.34 3.24 4.53
CA PRO A 202 6.59 3.82 4.07
C PRO A 202 7.60 2.81 3.50
N ILE A 203 7.51 1.54 3.92
CA ILE A 203 8.31 0.43 3.41
C ILE A 203 7.34 -0.72 3.10
N ALA A 204 6.80 -0.78 1.88
CA ALA A 204 5.75 -1.74 1.53
C ALA A 204 6.20 -3.21 1.57
N ASN A 205 7.48 -3.48 1.32
CA ASN A 205 8.08 -4.82 1.36
C ASN A 205 8.50 -5.23 2.78
N SER A 206 7.64 -4.98 3.76
CA SER A 206 7.83 -5.33 5.17
C SER A 206 6.54 -5.91 5.76
N ALA A 207 6.64 -6.58 6.91
CA ALA A 207 5.50 -7.23 7.55
C ALA A 207 4.47 -6.22 8.10
N ASP A 208 4.95 -5.12 8.68
CA ASP A 208 4.17 -4.07 9.36
C ASP A 208 3.98 -2.80 8.51
N GLY A 209 4.67 -2.70 7.37
CA GLY A 209 4.72 -1.50 6.54
C GLY A 209 5.74 -0.45 6.98
N LEU A 210 6.44 -0.67 8.09
CA LEU A 210 7.41 0.25 8.70
C LEU A 210 8.85 -0.29 8.66
N GLY A 211 9.07 -1.49 8.13
CA GLY A 211 10.40 -2.07 7.90
C GLY A 211 10.67 -3.37 8.63
N GLU A 212 9.69 -3.96 9.32
CA GLU A 212 9.82 -5.28 9.92
C GLU A 212 10.10 -6.34 8.85
N LYS A 213 11.07 -7.22 9.14
CA LYS A 213 11.49 -8.26 8.19
C LYS A 213 10.35 -9.25 7.94
N LEU A 214 10.15 -9.62 6.69
CA LEU A 214 9.24 -10.69 6.31
C LEU A 214 9.75 -12.04 6.82
N SER A 215 8.82 -12.96 7.13
CA SER A 215 9.17 -14.33 7.50
C SER A 215 9.93 -15.02 6.35
N PRO A 216 11.06 -15.71 6.63
CA PRO A 216 11.80 -16.47 5.62
C PRO A 216 10.96 -17.58 4.97
N GLU A 217 9.99 -18.13 5.71
CA GLU A 217 9.12 -19.22 5.25
C GLU A 217 8.04 -18.72 4.27
N SER A 218 7.77 -17.41 4.20
CA SER A 218 6.75 -16.83 3.34
C SER A 218 7.11 -15.38 2.97
N PRO A 219 8.09 -15.18 2.08
CA PRO A 219 8.69 -13.88 1.78
C PRO A 219 7.80 -13.02 0.85
N SER A 220 6.48 -13.05 1.02
CA SER A 220 5.53 -12.27 0.22
C SER A 220 4.84 -11.18 1.04
N TRP A 221 4.51 -10.04 0.42
CA TRP A 221 3.84 -8.90 1.04
C TRP A 221 2.67 -8.37 0.20
N SER A 222 1.78 -7.59 0.84
CA SER A 222 0.67 -6.95 0.13
C SER A 222 1.14 -5.65 -0.53
N GLY A 223 1.33 -5.68 -1.86
CA GLY A 223 1.80 -4.50 -2.61
C GLY A 223 0.85 -3.29 -2.55
N PHE A 224 -0.46 -3.54 -2.50
CA PHE A 224 -1.51 -2.51 -2.51
C PHE A 224 -2.06 -2.22 -1.10
N GLY A 225 -1.28 -2.60 -0.08
CA GLY A 225 -1.62 -2.46 1.33
C GLY A 225 -2.70 -3.40 1.84
N ASN A 226 -3.01 -3.29 3.13
CA ASN A 226 -3.99 -4.13 3.83
C ASN A 226 -4.49 -3.42 5.10
N ALA A 227 -5.46 -4.02 5.79
CA ALA A 227 -6.06 -3.45 7.00
C ALA A 227 -5.15 -3.47 8.25
N SER A 228 -4.06 -4.24 8.27
CA SER A 228 -3.13 -4.25 9.41
C SER A 228 -2.11 -3.13 9.36
N LEU A 229 -2.00 -2.41 8.23
CA LEU A 229 -1.11 -1.26 8.09
C LEU A 229 -1.47 -0.11 9.07
N PRO A 230 -0.49 0.71 9.47
CA PRO A 230 -0.72 1.87 10.32
C PRO A 230 -1.62 2.91 9.62
N ARG A 231 -2.39 3.65 10.43
CA ARG A 231 -3.22 4.76 9.95
C ARG A 231 -2.33 5.88 9.42
N ALA A 232 -2.72 6.47 8.30
CA ALA A 232 -2.03 7.61 7.71
C ALA A 232 -2.56 8.92 8.29
N GLU A 233 -1.66 9.90 8.45
CA GLU A 233 -2.04 11.27 8.76
C GLU A 233 -2.59 11.94 7.50
N VAL A 234 -3.84 12.41 7.56
CA VAL A 234 -4.51 13.08 6.44
C VAL A 234 -5.16 14.35 6.97
N GLY A 235 -5.04 15.43 6.21
CA GLY A 235 -5.61 16.71 6.60
C GLY A 235 -5.19 17.83 5.64
N PHE A 236 -5.23 19.05 6.14
CA PHE A 236 -4.82 20.25 5.42
C PHE A 236 -4.10 21.22 6.34
N ALA A 237 -3.36 22.15 5.76
CA ALA A 237 -2.69 23.21 6.50
C ALA A 237 -2.85 24.55 5.78
N ILE A 238 -2.88 25.62 6.56
CA ILE A 238 -2.97 27.00 6.07
C ILE A 238 -1.78 27.78 6.60
N ALA A 239 -0.95 28.29 5.70
CA ALA A 239 0.12 29.21 6.07
C ALA A 239 -0.36 30.65 5.88
N SER A 240 -0.12 31.50 6.88
CA SER A 240 -0.50 32.91 6.82
C SER A 240 0.37 33.77 7.74
N PRO A 241 0.88 34.93 7.27
CA PRO A 241 1.59 35.89 8.11
C PRO A 241 0.76 36.42 9.28
N VAL A 242 -0.58 36.44 9.17
CA VAL A 242 -1.48 36.92 10.23
C VAL A 242 -1.39 36.08 11.51
N LEU A 243 -0.96 34.82 11.37
CA LEU A 243 -0.79 33.87 12.47
C LEU A 243 0.44 34.15 13.34
N ALA A 244 1.36 35.03 12.93
CA ALA A 244 2.54 35.36 13.72
C ALA A 244 2.12 36.10 15.01
N MET A 245 2.25 35.47 16.17
CA MET A 245 1.76 36.01 17.44
C MET A 245 2.69 35.63 18.60
N GLN A 246 3.45 36.60 19.11
CA GLN A 246 4.52 36.39 20.09
C GLN A 246 4.03 36.14 21.52
N GLU A 247 3.03 36.88 21.98
CA GLU A 247 2.56 36.81 23.37
C GLU A 247 1.07 37.21 23.52
N GLY A 248 0.58 37.21 24.76
CA GLY A 248 -0.79 37.55 25.10
C GLY A 248 -1.77 36.39 24.92
N THR A 249 -3.02 36.60 25.33
CA THR A 249 -4.10 35.66 25.03
C THR A 249 -4.49 35.85 23.57
N ARG A 250 -4.38 34.79 22.78
CA ARG A 250 -4.53 34.83 21.32
C ARG A 250 -5.69 33.93 20.90
N THR A 251 -6.65 34.48 20.18
CA THR A 251 -7.76 33.74 19.60
C THR A 251 -7.62 33.75 18.09
N VAL A 252 -7.62 32.57 17.48
CA VAL A 252 -7.56 32.41 16.02
C VAL A 252 -8.93 31.93 15.53
N ASN A 253 -9.49 32.64 14.56
CA ASN A 253 -10.74 32.30 13.89
C ASN A 253 -10.44 31.98 12.42
N VAL A 254 -10.74 30.76 12.00
CA VAL A 254 -10.58 30.33 10.60
C VAL A 254 -11.96 30.24 9.98
N ARG A 255 -12.12 30.80 8.78
CA ARG A 255 -13.35 30.74 7.98
C ARG A 255 -13.05 30.09 6.63
N LEU A 256 -13.76 29.00 6.31
CA LEU A 256 -13.65 28.25 5.06
C LEU A 256 -15.01 28.21 4.37
N SER A 257 -15.08 28.65 3.12
CA SER A 257 -16.27 28.43 2.29
C SER A 257 -16.14 27.11 1.54
N LEU A 258 -17.06 26.18 1.77
CA LEU A 258 -17.04 24.84 1.24
C LEU A 258 -18.17 24.61 0.23
N ASP A 259 -18.00 23.61 -0.63
CA ASP A 259 -19.04 23.10 -1.53
C ASP A 259 -19.08 21.56 -1.50
N ASN A 260 -20.20 20.98 -1.92
CA ASN A 260 -20.47 19.54 -1.87
C ASN A 260 -20.44 18.94 -0.45
N LEU A 261 -20.86 19.72 0.55
CA LEU A 261 -20.93 19.30 1.95
C LEU A 261 -22.30 18.66 2.28
N ASP A 262 -22.30 17.44 2.83
CA ASP A 262 -23.50 16.83 3.40
C ASP A 262 -23.71 17.29 4.85
N GLN A 263 -24.53 18.32 5.03
CA GLN A 263 -24.85 18.89 6.35
C GLN A 263 -25.62 17.93 7.27
N THR A 264 -26.17 16.81 6.76
CA THR A 264 -26.85 15.82 7.61
C THR A 264 -25.83 15.03 8.44
N ARG A 265 -24.64 14.78 7.88
CA ARG A 265 -23.54 14.08 8.54
C ARG A 265 -22.56 15.04 9.22
N VAL A 266 -22.16 16.10 8.52
CA VAL A 266 -21.22 17.11 9.02
C VAL A 266 -21.98 18.28 9.63
N ASN A 267 -22.00 18.38 10.95
CA ASN A 267 -22.71 19.41 11.71
C ASN A 267 -21.95 19.84 12.96
N ASN A 268 -22.41 20.88 13.65
CA ASN A 268 -21.69 21.47 14.79
C ASN A 268 -21.39 20.45 15.90
N THR A 269 -22.24 19.43 16.09
CA THR A 269 -22.01 18.39 17.10
C THR A 269 -20.91 17.43 16.68
N THR A 270 -20.90 17.00 15.42
CA THR A 270 -19.91 16.03 14.90
C THR A 270 -18.54 16.68 14.62
N LEU A 271 -18.50 18.00 14.42
CA LEU A 271 -17.27 18.75 14.13
C LEU A 271 -16.36 18.98 15.36
N VAL A 272 -16.89 18.97 16.59
CA VAL A 272 -16.15 19.36 17.80
C VAL A 272 -14.91 18.48 18.05
N SER A 273 -14.99 17.20 17.68
CA SER A 273 -13.89 16.24 17.83
C SER A 273 -13.22 15.86 16.50
N ALA A 274 -13.64 16.46 15.38
CA ALA A 274 -13.23 16.03 14.04
C ALA A 274 -11.76 16.31 13.71
N PHE A 275 -11.16 17.31 14.36
CA PHE A 275 -9.84 17.81 14.01
C PHE A 275 -8.93 17.94 15.22
N ASP A 276 -7.66 17.60 15.01
CA ASP A 276 -6.56 18.03 15.86
C ASP A 276 -5.83 19.18 15.16
N VAL A 277 -5.79 20.34 15.83
CA VAL A 277 -5.23 21.57 15.25
C VAL A 277 -3.93 21.95 15.93
N PHE A 278 -2.90 22.19 15.12
CA PHE A 278 -1.57 22.57 15.56
C PHE A 278 -1.12 23.90 14.94
N LEU A 279 -0.23 24.60 15.63
CA LEU A 279 0.38 25.84 15.16
C LEU A 279 1.91 25.75 15.26
N THR A 280 2.64 26.41 14.37
CA THR A 280 4.10 26.48 14.43
C THR A 280 4.58 27.25 15.66
N GLY A 281 5.49 26.66 16.44
CA GLY A 281 6.00 27.25 17.68
C GLY A 281 7.51 27.36 17.70
N ALA A 282 8.06 28.24 18.53
CA ALA A 282 9.49 28.59 18.51
C ALA A 282 10.48 27.41 18.73
N LYS A 283 10.01 26.28 19.28
CA LYS A 283 10.83 25.07 19.54
C LYS A 283 10.21 23.77 19.03
N THR A 284 8.90 23.73 18.86
CA THR A 284 8.09 22.57 18.45
C THR A 284 6.70 23.06 18.05
N TRP A 285 5.88 22.19 17.46
CA TRP A 285 4.47 22.46 17.23
C TRP A 285 3.72 22.72 18.55
N LEU A 286 2.86 23.73 18.53
CA LEU A 286 1.92 24.05 19.59
C LEU A 286 0.60 23.31 19.36
N GLY A 287 0.00 22.76 20.42
CA GLY A 287 -1.25 22.00 20.36
C GLY A 287 -1.10 20.54 20.82
N PRO A 288 -2.09 19.67 20.55
CA PRO A 288 -3.30 19.96 19.79
C PRO A 288 -4.25 20.90 20.54
N TYR A 289 -4.81 21.89 19.84
CA TYR A 289 -5.81 22.81 20.37
C TYR A 289 -7.22 22.30 20.09
N ARG A 290 -8.11 22.40 21.08
CA ARG A 290 -9.54 22.15 20.89
C ARG A 290 -10.17 23.31 20.14
N VAL A 291 -10.97 22.99 19.12
CA VAL A 291 -11.67 23.96 18.30
C VAL A 291 -13.15 24.06 18.69
N SER A 292 -13.71 25.26 18.58
CA SER A 292 -15.16 25.49 18.66
C SER A 292 -15.71 25.73 17.25
N PRO A 293 -16.25 24.70 16.58
CA PRO A 293 -16.73 24.81 15.21
C PRO A 293 -18.14 25.40 15.14
N ASN A 294 -18.41 26.11 14.05
CA ASN A 294 -19.68 26.66 13.66
C ASN A 294 -19.84 26.53 12.14
N LEU A 295 -20.74 25.67 11.70
CA LEU A 295 -21.11 25.49 10.31
C LEU A 295 -22.40 26.29 10.03
N ALA A 296 -22.27 27.32 9.20
CA ALA A 296 -23.40 28.12 8.74
C ALA A 296 -24.18 27.43 7.61
N THR A 297 -25.45 27.82 7.43
CA THR A 297 -26.36 27.22 6.43
C THR A 297 -25.89 27.36 4.99
N ASN A 298 -24.99 28.32 4.70
CA ASN A 298 -24.38 28.57 3.40
C ASN A 298 -23.05 27.80 3.19
N ASN A 299 -22.85 26.66 3.86
CA ASN A 299 -21.62 25.83 3.79
C ASN A 299 -20.34 26.57 4.19
N VAL A 300 -20.45 27.58 5.06
CA VAL A 300 -19.27 28.25 5.63
C VAL A 300 -18.93 27.60 6.97
N LEU A 301 -17.77 26.96 7.02
CA LEU A 301 -17.21 26.38 8.24
C LEU A 301 -16.32 27.42 8.91
N GLU A 302 -16.72 27.83 10.11
CA GLU A 302 -15.92 28.67 11.00
C GLU A 302 -15.46 27.83 12.19
N PHE A 303 -14.20 27.95 12.59
CA PHE A 303 -13.76 27.38 13.86
C PHE A 303 -12.80 28.31 14.58
N SER A 304 -12.95 28.36 15.90
CA SER A 304 -12.13 29.20 16.78
C SER A 304 -11.30 28.36 17.74
N LEU A 305 -10.08 28.80 18.01
CA LEU A 305 -9.20 28.22 19.04
C LEU A 305 -8.54 29.33 19.85
N THR A 306 -8.25 29.04 21.12
CA THR A 306 -7.61 29.99 22.05
C THR A 306 -6.26 29.45 22.52
N ILE A 307 -5.24 30.30 22.44
CA ILE A 307 -3.87 30.04 22.89
C ILE A 307 -3.66 30.88 24.15
N GLY A 308 -3.19 30.24 25.23
CA GLY A 308 -3.02 30.90 26.52
C GLY A 308 -1.89 31.92 26.52
N ALA A 309 -1.93 32.90 27.41
CA ALA A 309 -0.87 33.91 27.53
C ALA A 309 0.50 33.33 27.94
N SER A 310 0.52 32.15 28.58
CA SER A 310 1.74 31.42 28.96
C SER A 310 2.31 30.54 27.83
N ASP A 311 1.55 30.29 26.78
CA ASP A 311 1.99 29.43 25.68
C ASP A 311 3.05 30.14 24.84
N ALA A 312 3.95 29.38 24.21
CA ALA A 312 5.02 29.95 23.42
C ALA A 312 4.52 30.75 22.20
N ALA A 313 5.40 31.58 21.63
CA ALA A 313 5.13 32.36 20.43
C ALA A 313 4.80 31.48 19.22
N VAL A 314 3.80 31.91 18.43
CA VAL A 314 3.54 31.36 17.10
C VAL A 314 4.50 32.03 16.12
N VAL A 315 5.38 31.24 15.51
CA VAL A 315 6.48 31.72 14.65
C VAL A 315 6.38 31.14 13.24
N GLY A 316 7.17 31.68 12.31
CA GLY A 316 7.27 31.15 10.95
C GLY A 316 7.69 29.68 10.91
N TYR A 317 7.26 28.97 9.87
CA TYR A 317 7.65 27.59 9.67
C TYR A 317 9.16 27.45 9.40
N ASP A 318 9.73 26.42 10.02
CA ASP A 318 11.12 26.00 9.87
C ASP A 318 11.14 24.48 9.81
N ALA A 319 11.61 23.90 8.71
CA ALA A 319 11.61 22.46 8.47
C ALA A 319 12.50 21.69 9.48
N ALA A 320 13.56 22.30 10.01
CA ALA A 320 14.43 21.65 10.99
C ALA A 320 13.77 21.55 12.37
N ILE A 321 12.91 22.51 12.72
CA ILE A 321 12.20 22.55 14.01
C ILE A 321 10.90 21.74 13.93
N HIS A 322 10.14 21.92 12.85
CA HIS A 322 8.76 21.43 12.73
C HIS A 322 8.66 20.12 11.93
N GLY A 323 9.73 19.67 11.27
CA GLY A 323 9.65 18.55 10.32
C GLY A 323 8.78 18.90 9.11
N TYR A 324 8.26 17.88 8.40
CA TYR A 324 7.46 18.03 7.18
C TYR A 324 8.19 18.74 6.02
N THR A 325 7.52 18.92 4.88
CA THR A 325 8.09 19.52 3.66
C THR A 325 7.27 20.70 3.13
N TYR A 326 6.72 21.53 4.02
CA TYR A 326 5.96 22.72 3.60
C TYR A 326 6.86 23.73 2.89
N THR A 327 6.39 24.25 1.76
CA THR A 327 7.16 25.19 0.94
C THR A 327 6.79 26.65 1.24
N THR A 328 6.97 27.04 2.51
CA THR A 328 6.71 28.39 3.02
C THR A 328 7.64 28.72 4.19
N THR A 329 7.74 29.99 4.58
CA THR A 329 8.37 30.44 5.84
C THR A 329 7.35 31.08 6.78
N ASP A 330 6.11 31.24 6.33
CA ASP A 330 5.05 31.87 7.10
C ASP A 330 4.55 30.90 8.19
N PRO A 331 3.97 31.40 9.29
CA PRO A 331 3.43 30.51 10.33
C PRO A 331 2.30 29.65 9.77
N ILE A 332 2.21 28.40 10.25
CA ILE A 332 1.28 27.39 9.72
C ILE A 332 0.28 26.99 10.80
N LEU A 333 -1.00 26.97 10.43
CA LEU A 333 -2.06 26.27 11.14
C LEU A 333 -2.31 24.93 10.44
N GLN A 334 -1.97 23.84 11.11
CA GLN A 334 -2.14 22.47 10.62
C GLN A 334 -3.44 21.89 11.19
N VAL A 335 -4.27 21.30 10.34
CA VAL A 335 -5.53 20.64 10.69
C VAL A 335 -5.45 19.19 10.26
N VAL A 336 -5.29 18.28 11.22
CA VAL A 336 -5.22 16.83 10.98
C VAL A 336 -6.56 16.21 11.36
N LEU A 337 -7.06 15.28 10.54
CA LEU A 337 -8.27 14.53 10.87
C LEU A 337 -8.02 13.65 12.09
N ASN A 338 -8.87 13.76 13.10
CA ASN A 338 -8.79 12.88 14.26
C ASN A 338 -9.40 11.51 13.88
N PRO A 339 -8.60 10.43 13.87
CA PRO A 339 -9.06 9.12 13.42
C PRO A 339 -10.06 8.45 14.38
N ASP A 340 -10.16 8.93 15.62
CA ASP A 340 -11.09 8.43 16.64
C ASP A 340 -12.35 9.31 16.77
N ALA A 341 -12.53 10.28 15.86
CA ALA A 341 -13.72 11.11 15.78
C ALA A 341 -14.92 10.35 15.19
N THR A 342 -16.11 10.94 15.33
CA THR A 342 -17.33 10.41 14.71
C THR A 342 -17.30 10.53 13.18
N LEU A 343 -16.60 11.55 12.66
CA LEU A 343 -16.41 11.75 11.22
C LEU A 343 -15.17 11.00 10.75
N SER A 344 -15.34 10.22 9.69
CA SER A 344 -14.28 9.45 9.05
C SER A 344 -13.64 10.22 7.89
N TYR A 345 -12.59 9.67 7.28
CA TYR A 345 -11.99 10.27 6.08
C TYR A 345 -13.00 10.39 4.92
N LEU A 346 -13.88 9.39 4.75
CA LEU A 346 -14.86 9.37 3.65
C LEU A 346 -15.90 10.49 3.77
N ASP A 347 -16.16 11.00 4.98
CA ASP A 347 -17.02 12.16 5.20
C ASP A 347 -16.43 13.45 4.63
N TRP A 348 -15.10 13.53 4.58
CA TRP A 348 -14.36 14.68 4.07
C TRP A 348 -14.01 14.56 2.58
N GLN A 349 -14.15 13.36 2.01
CA GLN A 349 -13.83 13.07 0.63
C GLN A 349 -14.78 13.80 -0.32
N GLY A 350 -14.23 14.53 -1.29
CA GLY A 350 -15.02 15.20 -2.34
C GLY A 350 -15.55 16.60 -1.98
N ILE A 351 -15.44 17.02 -0.71
CA ILE A 351 -15.75 18.40 -0.31
C ILE A 351 -14.76 19.35 -0.98
N SER A 352 -15.26 20.39 -1.62
CA SER A 352 -14.45 21.38 -2.33
C SER A 352 -14.24 22.64 -1.48
N LEU A 353 -13.04 23.23 -1.54
CA LEU A 353 -12.67 24.46 -0.84
C LEU A 353 -12.69 25.64 -1.81
N LEU A 354 -13.57 26.60 -1.57
CA LEU A 354 -13.74 27.77 -2.44
C LEU A 354 -12.86 28.94 -1.99
N THR A 355 -13.02 29.36 -0.73
CA THR A 355 -12.28 30.49 -0.15
C THR A 355 -11.83 30.15 1.27
N ALA A 356 -10.72 30.75 1.70
CA ALA A 356 -10.26 30.70 3.08
C ALA A 356 -9.96 32.12 3.58
N GLN A 357 -10.17 32.34 4.88
CA GLN A 357 -9.84 33.58 5.57
C GLN A 357 -9.46 33.28 7.02
N ILE A 358 -8.49 34.01 7.57
CA ILE A 358 -8.05 33.89 8.97
C ILE A 358 -8.17 35.26 9.64
N ALA A 359 -8.75 35.28 10.84
CA ALA A 359 -8.74 36.44 11.73
C ALA A 359 -8.10 36.06 13.07
N VAL A 360 -7.34 36.99 13.65
CA VAL A 360 -6.72 36.82 14.97
C VAL A 360 -7.10 37.97 15.88
N GLU A 361 -7.31 37.65 17.15
CA GLU A 361 -7.51 38.62 18.23
C GLU A 361 -6.46 38.34 19.30
N VAL A 362 -5.63 39.35 19.60
CA VAL A 362 -4.56 39.24 20.60
C VAL A 362 -4.78 40.29 21.67
N THR A 363 -4.76 39.87 22.93
CA THR A 363 -5.00 40.74 24.08
C THR A 363 -3.91 40.61 25.14
N GLY A 364 -3.62 41.71 25.84
CA GLY A 364 -2.71 41.71 26.99
C GLY A 364 -1.21 41.68 26.65
N ILE A 365 -0.81 42.26 25.51
CA ILE A 365 0.60 42.38 25.10
C ILE A 365 1.30 43.42 25.99
N THR A 366 2.50 43.11 26.49
CA THR A 366 3.24 43.98 27.42
C THR A 366 4.70 44.22 27.03
N SER A 367 5.25 43.43 26.10
CA SER A 367 6.63 43.52 25.58
C SER A 367 6.80 44.64 24.52
N LEU A 368 6.20 45.80 24.77
CA LEU A 368 6.21 46.94 23.85
C LEU A 368 7.59 47.61 23.79
N GLN A 369 7.98 48.04 22.59
CA GLN A 369 9.18 48.87 22.37
C GLN A 369 8.81 50.34 22.59
N LEU A 370 9.19 50.90 23.73
CA LEU A 370 8.77 52.26 24.11
C LEU A 370 9.91 53.26 23.92
N GLU A 371 9.63 54.40 23.32
CA GLU A 371 10.58 55.51 23.15
C GLU A 371 9.93 56.85 23.51
N SER A 372 10.70 57.76 24.10
CA SER A 372 10.37 59.18 24.20
C SER A 372 11.48 60.02 23.55
N ASP A 373 11.30 61.34 23.56
CA ASP A 373 12.34 62.27 23.12
C ASP A 373 13.66 62.13 23.93
N ASP A 374 13.59 61.61 25.16
CA ASP A 374 14.74 61.39 26.05
C ASP A 374 15.42 60.01 25.85
N GLY A 375 14.85 59.12 25.01
CA GLY A 375 15.42 57.81 24.66
C GLY A 375 14.50 56.61 24.90
N ILE A 376 15.08 55.40 24.97
CA ILE A 376 14.34 54.13 25.13
C ILE A 376 13.80 54.00 26.56
N LEU A 377 12.53 53.62 26.68
CA LEU A 377 11.80 53.46 27.93
C LEU A 377 11.58 51.98 28.26
N ASN A 378 11.53 51.65 29.57
CA ASN A 378 11.31 50.29 30.04
C ASN A 378 9.86 50.10 30.53
N PRO A 379 9.02 49.29 29.85
CA PRO A 379 7.62 49.10 30.22
C PRO A 379 7.42 48.38 31.58
N LYS A 380 8.46 47.74 32.14
CA LYS A 380 8.37 46.99 33.40
C LYS A 380 8.37 47.87 34.66
N ARG A 381 8.61 49.17 34.52
CA ARG A 381 8.62 50.15 35.63
C ARG A 381 7.84 51.38 35.20
N PRO A 382 7.26 52.15 36.14
CA PRO A 382 6.63 53.42 35.78
C PRO A 382 7.61 54.34 35.06
N PHE A 383 7.17 54.95 33.96
CA PHE A 383 8.01 55.77 33.09
C PHE A 383 7.29 57.06 32.67
N LEU A 384 8.07 58.03 32.17
CA LEU A 384 7.60 59.34 31.74
C LEU A 384 7.50 59.36 30.20
N PRO A 385 6.31 59.13 29.60
CA PRO A 385 6.15 59.03 28.15
C PRO A 385 6.61 60.29 27.38
N PHE A 386 6.49 61.47 27.98
CA PHE A 386 6.80 62.75 27.35
C PHE A 386 7.98 63.48 28.02
N GLY A 387 8.85 62.73 28.70
CA GLY A 387 9.99 63.28 29.43
C GLY A 387 9.64 63.97 30.75
N THR A 388 10.66 64.59 31.36
CA THR A 388 10.53 65.22 32.70
C THR A 388 9.84 66.58 32.69
N GLN A 389 9.86 67.30 31.56
CA GLN A 389 9.14 68.56 31.37
C GLN A 389 8.41 68.53 30.02
N PRO A 390 7.20 67.95 29.96
CA PRO A 390 6.47 67.82 28.71
C PRO A 390 6.10 69.18 28.11
N THR A 391 6.45 69.39 26.84
CA THR A 391 6.11 70.60 26.06
C THR A 391 5.21 70.22 24.89
N ILE A 392 4.61 71.23 24.24
CA ILE A 392 3.85 71.00 22.99
C ILE A 392 4.78 70.37 21.96
N GLY A 393 4.36 69.26 21.36
CA GLY A 393 5.14 68.49 20.40
C GLY A 393 6.01 67.37 21.01
N SER A 394 6.12 67.27 22.34
CA SER A 394 6.85 66.16 22.96
C SER A 394 6.26 64.81 22.55
N SER A 395 7.11 63.87 22.12
CA SER A 395 6.70 62.64 21.46
C SER A 395 6.88 61.40 22.33
N PHE A 396 5.89 60.50 22.26
CA PHE A 396 5.88 59.18 22.87
C PHE A 396 5.57 58.15 21.80
N ARG A 397 6.48 57.20 21.59
CA ARG A 397 6.35 56.18 20.54
C ARG A 397 6.19 54.80 21.15
N VAL A 398 5.18 54.07 20.69
CA VAL A 398 4.86 52.70 21.12
C VAL A 398 5.04 51.76 19.94
N GLY A 399 6.12 50.98 19.97
CA GLY A 399 6.50 50.03 18.94
C GLY A 399 6.02 48.61 19.23
N TYR A 400 5.36 48.02 18.25
CA TYR A 400 5.09 46.58 18.22
C TYR A 400 5.00 46.12 16.75
N PRO A 401 6.14 45.91 16.08
CA PRO A 401 6.20 45.67 14.64
C PRO A 401 5.35 44.49 14.16
N GLU A 402 5.21 43.45 15.00
CA GLU A 402 4.41 42.27 14.67
C GLU A 402 2.92 42.60 14.45
N ALA A 403 2.30 43.45 15.27
CA ALA A 403 0.89 43.84 15.06
C ALA A 403 0.76 44.82 13.89
N LEU A 404 1.65 45.81 13.84
CA LEU A 404 1.60 46.89 12.83
C LEU A 404 2.05 46.43 11.43
N SER A 405 2.61 45.22 11.29
CA SER A 405 2.85 44.58 9.99
C SER A 405 1.63 43.82 9.45
N LYS A 406 0.55 43.69 10.22
CA LYS A 406 -0.69 43.01 9.81
C LYS A 406 -1.74 44.02 9.34
N LYS A 407 -2.79 43.51 8.70
CA LYS A 407 -4.00 44.27 8.38
C LYS A 407 -4.90 44.32 9.60
N LEU A 408 -4.97 45.49 10.21
CA LEU A 408 -5.64 45.65 11.49
C LEU A 408 -7.12 46.02 11.29
N LEU A 409 -8.00 45.31 11.97
CA LEU A 409 -9.42 45.66 12.11
C LEU A 409 -9.67 46.53 13.34
N GLU A 410 -8.83 46.38 14.36
CA GLU A 410 -8.94 47.13 15.60
C GLU A 410 -7.57 47.17 16.28
N LEU A 411 -7.22 48.32 16.86
CA LEU A 411 -6.04 48.50 17.69
C LEU A 411 -6.46 49.18 18.99
N LYS A 412 -6.13 48.57 20.13
CA LYS A 412 -6.45 49.07 21.47
C LYS A 412 -5.16 49.24 22.27
N LEU A 413 -4.94 50.44 22.79
CA LEU A 413 -3.87 50.74 23.73
C LEU A 413 -4.48 51.12 25.08
N ALA A 414 -4.31 50.26 26.08
CA ALA A 414 -4.77 50.52 27.44
C ALA A 414 -3.63 51.13 28.26
N VAL A 415 -3.86 52.31 28.85
CA VAL A 415 -2.87 53.07 29.61
C VAL A 415 -3.44 53.42 30.98
N LYS A 416 -2.70 53.03 32.03
CA LYS A 416 -2.99 53.41 33.41
C LYS A 416 -1.99 54.42 33.90
N TRP A 417 -2.47 55.58 34.35
CA TRP A 417 -1.65 56.68 34.83
C TRP A 417 -1.34 56.54 36.33
N LYS A 418 -0.08 56.79 36.73
CA LYS A 418 0.38 56.76 38.12
C LYS A 418 0.25 58.16 38.74
N GLY A 419 -0.29 58.24 39.95
CA GLY A 419 -0.24 59.46 40.77
C GLY A 419 -1.09 60.63 40.28
N ILE A 420 -2.06 60.38 39.40
CA ILE A 420 -2.98 61.40 38.88
C ILE A 420 -4.17 61.62 39.84
N ASN A 421 -4.66 62.85 39.94
CA ASN A 421 -5.85 63.19 40.71
C ASN A 421 -7.12 62.88 39.89
N PRO A 422 -8.19 62.29 40.47
CA PRO A 422 -9.43 61.99 39.76
C PRO A 422 -10.07 63.20 39.04
N ASN A 423 -9.92 64.40 39.59
CA ASN A 423 -10.43 65.64 38.99
C ASN A 423 -9.32 66.69 38.83
N LEU A 424 -8.89 66.86 37.58
CA LEU A 424 -7.84 67.82 37.21
C LEU A 424 -8.30 69.28 37.34
N ALA A 425 -9.60 69.58 37.30
CA ALA A 425 -10.09 70.95 37.48
C ALA A 425 -9.84 71.47 38.89
N THR A 426 -9.97 70.60 39.91
CA THR A 426 -9.56 70.91 41.28
C THR A 426 -8.04 70.96 41.43
N HIS A 427 -7.31 70.05 40.78
CA HIS A 427 -5.84 69.97 40.89
C HIS A 427 -5.15 71.23 40.34
N TYR A 428 -5.59 71.73 39.18
CA TYR A 428 -5.07 72.93 38.52
C TYR A 428 -5.83 74.22 38.89
N SER A 429 -6.58 74.22 39.99
CA SER A 429 -7.23 75.44 40.48
C SER A 429 -6.19 76.53 40.80
N GLY A 430 -6.46 77.77 40.37
CA GLY A 430 -5.54 78.90 40.56
C GLY A 430 -4.49 79.12 39.46
N TYR A 431 -4.41 78.26 38.44
CA TYR A 431 -3.46 78.40 37.33
C TYR A 431 -3.83 79.49 36.29
N GLY A 432 -5.01 80.12 36.40
CA GLY A 432 -5.48 81.17 35.48
C GLY A 432 -6.04 80.66 34.14
N THR A 433 -6.00 79.35 33.89
CA THR A 433 -6.61 78.68 32.73
C THR A 433 -7.54 77.57 33.20
N SER A 434 -8.73 77.46 32.60
CA SER A 434 -9.66 76.36 32.91
C SER A 434 -9.13 75.04 32.34
N ILE A 435 -8.66 74.15 33.21
CA ILE A 435 -8.20 72.81 32.87
C ILE A 435 -9.21 71.80 33.40
N THR A 436 -9.59 70.86 32.55
CA THR A 436 -10.45 69.71 32.89
C THR A 436 -9.76 68.42 32.47
N ASN A 437 -10.32 67.27 32.84
CA ASN A 437 -9.79 65.98 32.41
C ASN A 437 -9.72 65.82 30.88
N SER A 438 -10.50 66.59 30.11
CA SER A 438 -10.48 66.58 28.64
C SER A 438 -9.51 67.61 28.02
N SER A 439 -8.77 68.37 28.82
CA SER A 439 -7.91 69.47 28.33
C SER A 439 -6.55 69.02 27.79
N PHE A 440 -6.11 67.80 28.12
CA PHE A 440 -4.83 67.24 27.67
C PHE A 440 -5.08 66.26 26.54
N THR A 441 -4.68 66.65 25.33
CA THR A 441 -4.85 65.87 24.11
C THR A 441 -3.51 65.63 23.43
N ALA A 442 -3.44 64.56 22.65
CA ALA A 442 -2.31 64.22 21.81
C ALA A 442 -2.78 63.98 20.37
N ALA A 443 -1.92 64.33 19.41
CA ALA A 443 -2.03 63.86 18.04
C ALA A 443 -1.46 62.44 17.97
N VAL A 444 -2.11 61.54 17.23
CA VAL A 444 -1.73 60.14 17.11
C VAL A 444 -1.57 59.77 15.64
N ALA A 445 -0.47 59.12 15.29
CA ALA A 445 -0.23 58.62 13.93
C ALA A 445 0.42 57.23 13.91
N PHE A 446 -0.06 56.35 13.03
CA PHE A 446 0.55 55.04 12.74
C PHE A 446 0.10 54.49 11.38
N ASN A 447 0.84 53.50 10.88
CA ASN A 447 0.52 52.74 9.67
C ASN A 447 0.42 51.25 10.00
N ASP A 448 -0.57 50.56 9.45
CA ASP A 448 -0.65 49.10 9.47
C ASP A 448 0.09 48.48 8.27
N GLY A 449 0.04 47.14 8.15
CA GLY A 449 0.66 46.41 7.04
C GLY A 449 -0.18 46.38 5.76
N GLY A 450 -1.38 46.94 5.79
CA GLY A 450 -2.28 47.09 4.64
C GLY A 450 -2.27 48.53 4.14
N THR A 451 -3.46 49.09 3.95
CA THR A 451 -3.67 50.46 3.47
C THR A 451 -4.11 51.43 4.57
N TRP A 452 -4.08 51.03 5.84
CA TRP A 452 -4.57 51.88 6.93
C TRP A 452 -3.48 52.82 7.43
N HIS A 453 -3.65 54.08 7.06
CA HIS A 453 -2.90 55.21 7.59
C HIS A 453 -3.80 55.96 8.57
N TYR A 454 -3.49 55.88 9.86
CA TYR A 454 -4.23 56.60 10.88
C TYR A 454 -3.50 57.90 11.24
N THR A 455 -4.22 59.01 11.19
CA THR A 455 -3.80 60.31 11.73
C THR A 455 -4.98 60.97 12.43
N GLY A 456 -4.90 61.13 13.75
CA GLY A 456 -5.93 61.75 14.58
C GLY A 456 -5.36 62.89 15.41
N THR A 457 -6.15 63.94 15.63
CA THR A 457 -5.84 65.08 16.52
C THR A 457 -6.92 65.20 17.58
N GLY A 458 -6.58 65.70 18.77
CA GLY A 458 -7.54 65.84 19.88
C GLY A 458 -7.78 64.56 20.69
N GLU A 459 -6.90 63.55 20.61
CA GLU A 459 -7.06 62.31 21.39
C GLU A 459 -6.80 62.58 22.88
N ARG A 460 -7.85 62.49 23.69
CA ARG A 460 -7.78 62.79 25.13
C ARG A 460 -6.96 61.74 25.87
N LEU A 461 -5.98 62.20 26.64
CA LEU A 461 -5.08 61.35 27.43
C LEU A 461 -5.75 60.72 28.67
N PHE A 462 -6.81 61.35 29.18
CA PHE A 462 -7.50 60.96 30.41
C PHE A 462 -9.00 60.75 30.17
N ASP A 463 -9.65 59.97 31.04
CA ASP A 463 -11.10 59.83 31.04
C ASP A 463 -11.81 61.12 31.49
N ARG A 464 -12.95 61.41 30.87
CA ARG A 464 -13.69 62.68 31.09
C ARG A 464 -14.15 62.85 32.54
N ASN A 465 -14.57 61.76 33.17
CA ASN A 465 -15.23 61.79 34.47
C ASN A 465 -14.23 61.51 35.59
N ASN A 466 -13.23 60.66 35.35
CA ASN A 466 -12.24 60.32 36.36
C ASN A 466 -10.87 59.98 35.75
N ALA A 467 -9.89 60.86 35.94
CA ALA A 467 -8.56 60.70 35.35
C ALA A 467 -7.74 59.52 35.91
N THR A 468 -8.15 58.88 37.02
CA THR A 468 -7.49 57.66 37.55
C THR A 468 -7.94 56.36 36.88
N VAL A 469 -9.04 56.40 36.11
CA VAL A 469 -9.53 55.26 35.34
C VAL A 469 -8.57 54.98 34.19
N GLU A 470 -8.35 53.69 33.91
CA GLU A 470 -7.55 53.25 32.77
C GLU A 470 -8.14 53.79 31.47
N ARG A 471 -7.30 54.47 30.68
CA ARG A 471 -7.70 55.04 29.39
C ARG A 471 -7.40 54.01 28.30
N VAL A 472 -8.43 53.60 27.57
CA VAL A 472 -8.28 52.76 26.36
C VAL A 472 -8.39 53.63 25.12
N PHE A 473 -7.29 53.79 24.39
CA PHE A 473 -7.30 54.34 23.04
C PHE A 473 -7.71 53.22 22.08
N GLN A 474 -8.85 53.37 21.41
CA GLN A 474 -9.38 52.37 20.49
C GLN A 474 -9.45 52.98 19.10
N PHE A 475 -8.77 52.35 18.16
CA PHE A 475 -8.69 52.74 16.78
C PHE A 475 -9.34 51.65 15.92
N THR A 476 -10.25 52.05 15.04
CA THR A 476 -10.91 51.17 14.07
C THR A 476 -10.87 51.85 12.70
N PRO A 477 -10.53 51.15 11.62
CA PRO A 477 -10.54 51.73 10.29
C PRO A 477 -12.00 51.94 9.84
N GLY A 478 -12.27 53.01 9.08
CA GLY A 478 -13.61 53.30 8.54
C GLY A 478 -14.08 52.30 7.47
N THR A 479 -13.14 51.55 6.89
CA THR A 479 -13.31 50.47 5.92
C THR A 479 -12.23 49.42 6.17
N PRO A 480 -12.51 48.11 6.01
CA PRO A 480 -11.51 47.07 6.25
C PRO A 480 -10.23 47.30 5.42
N SER A 481 -9.06 47.22 6.06
CA SER A 481 -7.77 47.31 5.37
C SER A 481 -7.63 46.17 4.37
N VAL A 482 -7.32 46.48 3.11
CA VAL A 482 -7.05 45.51 2.04
C VAL A 482 -5.58 45.56 1.64
N SER A 483 -5.09 44.53 0.95
CA SER A 483 -3.73 44.54 0.39
C SER A 483 -3.54 45.71 -0.58
N PRO A 484 -2.41 46.44 -0.54
CA PRO A 484 -1.99 47.25 -1.67
C PRO A 484 -1.75 46.37 -2.90
N ALA A 485 -1.92 46.93 -4.11
CA ALA A 485 -1.76 46.21 -5.36
C ALA A 485 -0.40 45.48 -5.45
N LEU A 486 -0.42 44.27 -6.01
CA LEU A 486 0.73 43.35 -6.13
C LEU A 486 1.95 44.06 -6.72
N ARG A 487 3.12 43.86 -6.11
CA ARG A 487 4.41 44.25 -6.69
C ARG A 487 4.95 43.05 -7.46
N ALA A 488 5.47 43.25 -8.67
CA ALA A 488 6.01 42.17 -9.53
C ALA A 488 7.02 41.23 -8.83
N GLY A 489 7.72 41.69 -7.78
CA GLY A 489 8.58 40.84 -6.95
C GLY A 489 7.84 39.77 -6.11
N MET A 490 6.58 39.99 -5.75
CA MET A 490 5.75 39.02 -5.02
C MET A 490 5.38 37.83 -5.89
N GLU A 491 5.10 38.06 -7.18
CA GLU A 491 4.80 36.99 -8.13
C GLU A 491 6.01 36.07 -8.30
N VAL A 492 7.20 36.63 -8.54
CA VAL A 492 8.46 35.90 -8.65
C VAL A 492 8.75 35.08 -7.39
N TYR A 493 8.55 35.67 -6.21
CA TYR A 493 8.69 34.97 -4.94
C TYR A 493 7.70 33.81 -4.79
N ALA A 494 6.42 34.03 -5.10
CA ALA A 494 5.36 33.05 -4.93
C ALA A 494 5.58 31.80 -5.78
N PHE A 495 6.21 31.94 -6.96
CA PHE A 495 6.59 30.81 -7.79
C PHE A 495 7.90 30.15 -7.36
N ASN A 496 8.92 30.92 -6.99
CA ASN A 496 10.20 30.38 -6.52
C ASN A 496 10.04 29.52 -5.25
N THR A 497 9.04 29.85 -4.44
CA THR A 497 8.71 29.11 -3.22
C THR A 497 7.85 27.87 -3.44
N ILE A 498 7.38 27.53 -4.65
CA ILE A 498 6.55 26.33 -4.86
C ILE A 498 7.36 25.04 -4.72
N GLY A 499 8.66 25.08 -5.05
CA GLY A 499 9.52 23.90 -5.00
C GLY A 499 9.27 22.88 -6.11
N SER A 500 8.69 23.30 -7.24
CA SER A 500 8.37 22.47 -8.41
C SER A 500 9.11 22.91 -9.66
N LEU A 501 9.42 21.97 -10.57
CA LEU A 501 10.21 22.27 -11.77
C LEU A 501 9.43 23.15 -12.77
N TRP A 502 8.11 22.94 -12.88
CA TRP A 502 7.27 23.78 -13.73
C TRP A 502 7.32 25.26 -13.30
N ALA A 503 7.35 25.53 -12.00
CA ALA A 503 7.35 26.89 -11.46
C ALA A 503 8.66 27.61 -11.75
N PHE A 504 9.81 26.94 -11.60
CA PHE A 504 11.11 27.49 -11.96
C PHE A 504 11.18 27.87 -13.45
N ASN A 505 10.67 27.00 -14.32
CA ASN A 505 10.61 27.27 -15.76
C ASN A 505 9.65 28.43 -16.09
N PHE A 506 8.52 28.50 -15.39
CA PHE A 506 7.57 29.60 -15.52
C PHE A 506 8.18 30.93 -15.09
N VAL A 507 8.85 30.99 -13.94
CA VAL A 507 9.53 32.21 -13.43
C VAL A 507 10.62 32.67 -14.37
N SER A 508 11.44 31.74 -14.85
CA SER A 508 12.53 32.08 -15.78
C SER A 508 11.98 32.73 -17.05
N LYS A 509 10.86 32.22 -17.58
CA LYS A 509 10.14 32.85 -18.69
C LYS A 509 9.51 34.18 -18.27
N TYR A 510 8.82 34.23 -17.14
CA TYR A 510 8.16 35.44 -16.65
C TYR A 510 9.15 36.60 -16.47
N LEU A 511 10.31 36.37 -15.84
CA LEU A 511 11.36 37.37 -15.63
C LEU A 511 11.99 37.88 -16.94
N LEU A 512 12.05 37.04 -17.98
CA LEU A 512 12.50 37.45 -19.32
C LEU A 512 11.50 38.42 -19.98
N TRP A 513 10.20 38.28 -19.69
CA TRP A 513 9.13 39.06 -20.30
C TRP A 513 8.79 40.31 -19.48
N ASN A 514 8.96 40.24 -18.16
CA ASN A 514 8.66 41.30 -17.19
C ASN A 514 9.86 41.50 -16.24
N PRO A 515 10.92 42.20 -16.66
CA PRO A 515 12.05 42.51 -15.79
C PRO A 515 11.57 43.35 -14.59
N VAL A 516 11.77 42.82 -13.38
CA VAL A 516 11.37 43.48 -12.13
C VAL A 516 12.33 44.64 -11.85
N PHE A 517 11.98 45.83 -12.32
CA PHE A 517 12.63 47.07 -11.92
C PHE A 517 12.02 47.55 -10.61
N ILE A 518 12.84 47.71 -9.57
CA ILE A 518 12.43 48.30 -8.29
C ILE A 518 12.14 49.79 -8.54
N PRO A 519 10.90 50.28 -8.42
CA PRO A 519 10.66 51.72 -8.40
C PRO A 519 11.07 52.22 -7.03
N LEU A 520 12.15 53.02 -6.97
CA LEU A 520 12.46 53.83 -5.81
C LEU A 520 11.53 55.05 -5.87
N VAL A 521 10.43 55.04 -5.10
CA VAL A 521 9.59 56.23 -4.94
C VAL A 521 9.57 56.66 -3.48
N ASN A 522 10.30 57.77 -3.30
CA ASN A 522 10.20 58.90 -2.39
C ASN A 522 9.54 58.78 -1.01
N VAL A 523 10.31 59.34 -0.08
CA VAL A 523 10.01 59.73 1.29
C VAL A 523 9.18 61.03 1.29
N GLU A 524 8.09 61.04 2.06
CA GLU A 524 7.47 62.22 2.69
C GLU A 524 7.05 61.80 4.14
N PRO A 525 6.98 62.73 5.12
CA PRO A 525 7.41 62.52 6.51
C PRO A 525 6.31 62.02 7.48
N GLU A 526 6.59 61.52 8.69
CA GLU A 526 7.35 60.31 9.06
C GLU A 526 6.52 59.60 10.18
N ALA A 527 5.56 58.76 9.79
CA ALA A 527 5.06 57.71 10.69
C ALA A 527 6.06 56.56 10.62
N ARG A 528 6.87 56.37 11.67
CA ARG A 528 7.89 55.32 11.71
C ARG A 528 7.22 53.94 11.64
N SER A 529 7.54 53.17 10.61
CA SER A 529 7.00 51.82 10.42
C SER A 529 7.20 50.97 11.69
N GLY A 530 6.14 50.31 12.15
CA GLY A 530 6.15 49.51 13.37
C GLY A 530 5.97 50.28 14.68
N PHE A 531 5.69 51.59 14.65
CA PHE A 531 5.43 52.41 15.84
C PHE A 531 4.14 53.23 15.74
N ILE A 532 3.48 53.41 16.89
CA ILE A 532 2.40 54.38 17.13
C ILE A 532 3.02 55.62 17.76
N THR A 533 2.87 56.78 17.13
CA THR A 533 3.44 58.04 17.62
C THR A 533 2.36 58.91 18.24
N PHE A 534 2.53 59.27 19.51
CA PHE A 534 1.74 60.26 20.23
C PHE A 534 2.56 61.55 20.34
N ALA A 535 1.99 62.68 19.96
CA ALA A 535 2.61 64.00 20.12
C ALA A 535 1.68 64.92 20.93
N LEU A 536 2.18 65.54 21.99
CA LEU A 536 1.35 66.40 22.84
C LEU A 536 0.87 67.66 22.09
N GLU A 537 -0.44 67.91 22.11
CA GLU A 537 -1.03 69.14 21.55
C GLU A 537 -1.10 70.27 22.58
N ARG A 538 -0.95 69.92 23.87
CA ARG A 538 -0.95 70.86 24.99
C ARG A 538 0.10 70.45 26.01
N ASP A 539 0.78 71.44 26.60
CA ASP A 539 1.73 71.22 27.68
C ASP A 539 1.02 70.97 29.03
N PHE A 540 1.74 70.40 29.99
CA PHE A 540 1.25 70.14 31.36
C PHE A 540 1.43 71.35 32.30
N LEU A 541 1.59 72.55 31.74
CA LEU A 541 1.72 73.82 32.48
C LEU A 541 2.94 73.90 33.43
N HIS A 542 3.99 73.11 33.21
CA HIS A 542 5.24 73.14 34.00
C HIS A 542 5.94 74.50 34.00
N SER A 543 5.95 75.17 32.84
CA SER A 543 6.48 76.52 32.68
C SER A 543 5.61 77.55 33.41
N THR A 544 4.29 77.47 33.21
CA THR A 544 3.27 78.34 33.81
C THR A 544 3.27 78.24 35.34
N TYR A 545 3.43 77.04 35.91
CA TYR A 545 3.56 76.83 37.35
C TYR A 545 4.71 77.65 37.93
N ARG A 546 5.92 77.58 37.35
CA ARG A 546 7.08 78.33 37.84
C ARG A 546 6.82 79.83 37.83
N THR A 547 6.26 80.35 36.75
CA THR A 547 5.95 81.78 36.63
C THR A 547 4.87 82.23 37.62
N LYS A 548 3.75 81.48 37.72
CA LYS A 548 2.62 81.80 38.59
C LYS A 548 2.92 81.59 40.06
N TYR A 549 3.73 80.59 40.41
CA TYR A 549 4.17 80.36 41.78
C TYR A 549 5.03 81.53 42.29
N VAL A 550 5.99 81.99 41.47
CA VAL A 550 6.79 83.19 41.78
C VAL A 550 5.90 84.44 41.87
N GLU A 551 4.95 84.60 40.95
CA GLU A 551 3.98 85.71 40.99
C GLU A 551 3.15 85.70 42.29
N ASN A 552 2.64 84.54 42.72
CA ASN A 552 1.85 84.40 43.95
C ASN A 552 2.69 84.66 45.21
N VAL A 553 3.94 84.19 45.25
CA VAL A 553 4.87 84.46 46.37
C VAL A 553 5.25 85.93 46.43
N MET A 554 5.53 86.57 45.28
CA MET A 554 5.84 88.01 45.19
C MET A 554 4.65 88.89 45.51
N THR A 555 3.43 88.45 45.18
CA THR A 555 2.19 89.17 45.50
C THR A 555 1.86 89.06 47.00
N TYR A 556 2.11 87.89 47.60
CA TYR A 556 2.02 87.69 49.05
C TYR A 556 3.06 88.54 49.80
N SER A 557 4.32 88.55 49.36
CA SER A 557 5.39 89.31 50.04
C SER A 557 5.17 90.82 50.01
N LYS A 558 4.37 91.33 49.06
CA LYS A 558 4.04 92.75 48.90
C LYS A 558 2.76 93.18 49.64
N SER A 559 1.98 92.25 50.19
CA SER A 559 0.66 92.54 50.74
C SER A 559 0.58 92.17 52.24
N SER A 560 0.38 93.16 53.10
CA SER A 560 0.44 93.04 54.57
C SER A 560 -0.66 92.16 55.21
N ASN A 561 -1.63 91.69 54.43
CA ASN A 561 -2.79 90.89 54.86
C ASN A 561 -3.25 89.86 53.79
N GLY A 562 -2.35 89.40 52.91
CA GLY A 562 -2.71 88.42 51.87
C GLY A 562 -2.64 86.96 52.36
N THR A 563 -3.53 86.09 51.90
CA THR A 563 -3.41 84.63 52.09
C THR A 563 -2.54 84.05 50.97
N LEU A 564 -1.44 83.36 51.29
CA LEU A 564 -0.58 82.74 50.29
C LEU A 564 -1.35 81.64 49.53
N THR A 565 -1.60 81.84 48.24
CA THR A 565 -2.21 80.83 47.38
C THR A 565 -1.12 79.91 46.84
N ILE A 566 -0.92 78.77 47.49
CA ILE A 566 0.03 77.73 47.05
C ILE A 566 -0.63 76.94 45.91
N LEU A 567 -0.03 77.02 44.72
CA LEU A 567 -0.44 76.19 43.59
C LEU A 567 0.06 74.75 43.81
N ASN A 568 -0.79 73.77 43.53
CA ASN A 568 -0.36 72.37 43.46
C ASN A 568 0.67 72.20 42.34
N GLU A 569 1.67 71.35 42.51
CA GLU A 569 2.62 71.05 41.44
C GLU A 569 1.90 70.44 40.21
N PRO A 570 2.31 70.82 38.98
CA PRO A 570 1.73 70.29 37.76
C PRO A 570 2.01 68.80 37.66
N TYR A 571 1.01 68.05 37.20
CA TYR A 571 1.15 66.61 37.03
C TYR A 571 2.16 66.31 35.93
N THR A 572 3.20 65.53 36.25
CA THR A 572 4.09 64.97 35.23
C THR A 572 3.52 63.63 34.78
N PRO A 573 3.08 63.51 33.51
CA PRO A 573 2.46 62.29 33.00
C PRO A 573 3.38 61.11 33.24
N THR A 574 2.92 60.16 34.05
CA THR A 574 3.68 58.94 34.40
C THR A 574 2.78 57.74 34.13
N ILE A 575 3.19 56.86 33.24
CA ILE A 575 2.44 55.64 32.94
C ILE A 575 2.85 54.57 33.96
N GLN A 576 1.87 53.96 34.63
CA GLN A 576 2.04 52.82 35.53
C GLN A 576 2.12 51.51 34.76
N THR A 577 1.15 51.27 33.89
CA THR A 577 1.05 50.08 33.04
C THR A 577 0.53 50.49 31.67
N ILE A 578 1.01 49.79 30.66
CA ILE A 578 0.59 49.94 29.27
C ILE A 578 0.44 48.54 28.68
N SER A 579 -0.65 48.31 27.95
CA SER A 579 -0.84 47.07 27.21
C SER A 579 -1.46 47.34 25.86
N LEU A 580 -1.10 46.49 24.90
CA LEU A 580 -1.63 46.54 23.53
C LEU A 580 -2.55 45.35 23.31
N SER A 581 -3.65 45.57 22.60
CA SER A 581 -4.52 44.53 22.07
C SER A 581 -4.86 44.88 20.62
N TYR A 582 -4.99 43.88 19.76
CA TYR A 582 -5.30 44.11 18.36
C TYR A 582 -6.19 43.00 17.78
N LYS A 583 -6.94 43.36 16.74
CA LYS A 583 -7.61 42.42 15.84
C LYS A 583 -7.01 42.58 14.47
N ALA A 584 -6.62 41.48 13.84
CA ALA A 584 -6.09 41.47 12.49
C ALA A 584 -6.76 40.39 11.65
N GLN A 585 -6.79 40.57 10.34
CA GLN A 585 -7.43 39.65 9.42
C GLN A 585 -6.65 39.54 8.11
N SER A 586 -6.64 38.35 7.51
CA SER A 586 -6.15 38.14 6.16
C SER A 586 -7.20 38.53 5.10
N ASP A 587 -6.79 38.67 3.85
CA ASP A 587 -7.71 38.66 2.72
C ASP A 587 -8.50 37.34 2.69
N ALA A 588 -9.71 37.39 2.13
CA ALA A 588 -10.44 36.19 1.76
C ALA A 588 -9.91 35.71 0.40
N VAL A 589 -9.04 34.68 0.42
CA VAL A 589 -8.34 34.22 -0.79
C VAL A 589 -9.17 33.19 -1.55
N PRO A 590 -9.51 33.42 -2.83
CA PRO A 590 -10.20 32.44 -3.68
C PRO A 590 -9.30 31.29 -4.12
N LEU A 591 -9.22 30.23 -3.32
CA LEU A 591 -8.30 29.12 -3.56
C LEU A 591 -8.63 28.33 -4.83
N SER A 592 -9.92 28.13 -5.14
CA SER A 592 -10.35 27.43 -6.37
C SER A 592 -10.33 28.31 -7.64
N SER A 593 -9.74 29.50 -7.58
CA SER A 593 -9.60 30.41 -8.72
C SER A 593 -8.48 29.98 -9.67
N ASN A 594 -8.67 30.22 -10.97
CA ASN A 594 -7.65 30.05 -12.01
C ASN A 594 -6.93 31.37 -12.36
N VAL A 595 -7.01 32.38 -11.49
CA VAL A 595 -6.36 33.68 -11.68
C VAL A 595 -4.99 33.67 -10.99
N LEU A 596 -4.00 34.26 -11.66
CA LEU A 596 -2.62 34.34 -11.14
C LEU A 596 -2.52 35.22 -9.89
N GLU A 597 -3.22 36.35 -9.86
CA GLU A 597 -3.22 37.27 -8.72
C GLU A 597 -3.64 36.57 -7.41
N ASP A 598 -4.73 35.80 -7.46
CA ASP A 598 -5.22 34.99 -6.33
C ASP A 598 -4.18 33.98 -5.86
N PHE A 599 -3.47 33.34 -6.80
CA PHE A 599 -2.41 32.38 -6.48
C PHE A 599 -1.19 33.02 -5.82
N THR A 600 -0.82 34.23 -6.25
CA THR A 600 0.33 34.96 -5.73
C THR A 600 0.05 35.70 -4.43
N ASN A 601 -1.22 35.76 -4.01
CA ASN A 601 -1.61 36.31 -2.73
C ASN A 601 -0.91 35.53 -1.58
N ARG A 602 -0.10 36.25 -0.80
CA ARG A 602 0.69 35.68 0.30
C ARG A 602 -0.07 35.61 1.63
N ASP A 603 -1.26 36.20 1.70
CA ASP A 603 -2.04 36.21 2.93
C ASP A 603 -2.44 34.80 3.36
N ILE A 604 -2.74 33.93 2.40
CA ILE A 604 -3.13 32.54 2.66
C ILE A 604 -2.49 31.65 1.60
N GLN A 605 -1.74 30.66 2.06
CA GLN A 605 -1.32 29.53 1.24
C GLN A 605 -1.93 28.25 1.80
N PHE A 606 -2.60 27.49 0.94
CA PHE A 606 -3.27 26.26 1.32
C PHE A 606 -2.43 25.04 0.93
N PHE A 607 -2.34 24.08 1.86
CA PHE A 607 -1.57 22.86 1.69
C PHE A 607 -2.43 21.64 2.02
N HIS A 608 -2.25 20.58 1.23
CA HIS A 608 -2.71 19.24 1.55
C HIS A 608 -1.66 18.50 2.37
N ILE A 609 -2.10 17.84 3.43
CA ILE A 609 -1.29 16.88 4.19
C ILE A 609 -1.61 15.51 3.61
N THR A 610 -0.72 15.01 2.75
CA THR A 610 -0.85 13.70 2.12
C THR A 610 -0.17 12.61 2.94
N TYR A 611 -0.32 11.36 2.52
CA TYR A 611 0.19 10.18 3.20
C TYR A 611 1.72 10.13 3.41
N PHE A 612 2.53 10.85 2.62
CA PHE A 612 4.00 10.81 2.70
C PHE A 612 4.66 12.21 2.68
N GLY A 613 3.88 13.28 2.48
CA GLY A 613 4.41 14.63 2.39
C GLY A 613 3.32 15.68 2.18
N GLN A 614 3.72 16.93 1.99
CA GLN A 614 2.81 18.07 1.95
C GLN A 614 2.90 18.73 0.59
N MET A 615 1.78 19.16 0.02
CA MET A 615 1.76 19.88 -1.26
C MET A 615 0.92 21.13 -1.18
N ARG A 616 1.42 22.21 -1.77
CA ARG A 616 0.66 23.45 -1.97
C ARG A 616 -0.41 23.19 -3.02
N GLU A 617 -1.65 23.57 -2.73
CA GLU A 617 -2.79 23.45 -3.64
C GLU A 617 -3.39 24.82 -3.95
N HIS A 618 -3.64 25.08 -5.24
CA HIS A 618 -4.36 26.25 -5.73
C HIS A 618 -4.96 25.96 -7.12
N GLY A 619 -6.09 26.59 -7.48
CA GLY A 619 -6.79 26.32 -8.73
C GLY A 619 -5.93 26.66 -9.95
N PHE A 620 -5.29 27.84 -9.95
CA PHE A 620 -4.31 28.23 -10.97
C PHE A 620 -3.22 27.18 -11.18
N GLN A 621 -2.61 26.67 -10.12
CA GLN A 621 -1.56 25.63 -10.20
C GLN A 621 -2.11 24.34 -10.84
N ARG A 622 -3.29 23.88 -10.43
CA ARG A 622 -3.92 22.66 -10.97
C ARG A 622 -4.19 22.76 -12.47
N THR A 623 -4.62 23.93 -12.95
CA THR A 623 -4.86 24.14 -14.39
C THR A 623 -3.59 24.02 -15.24
N GLN A 624 -2.39 24.26 -14.68
CA GLN A 624 -1.12 24.05 -15.39
C GLN A 624 -0.87 22.56 -15.72
N PHE A 625 -1.55 21.65 -15.02
CA PHE A 625 -1.47 20.21 -15.20
C PHE A 625 -2.69 19.60 -15.89
N ASN A 626 -3.54 20.42 -16.53
CA ASN A 626 -4.82 20.02 -17.14
C ASN A 626 -5.81 19.41 -16.14
N LEU A 627 -5.74 19.83 -14.87
CA LEU A 627 -6.71 19.46 -13.84
C LEU A 627 -7.74 20.59 -13.65
N ALA A 628 -8.92 20.26 -13.13
CA ALA A 628 -9.92 21.27 -12.76
C ALA A 628 -9.38 22.20 -11.66
N ALA A 629 -9.74 23.49 -11.74
CA ALA A 629 -9.34 24.50 -10.77
C ALA A 629 -9.92 24.25 -9.36
N THR A 630 -10.99 23.45 -9.27
CA THR A 630 -11.59 23.04 -7.99
C THR A 630 -10.58 22.25 -7.14
N ILE A 631 -10.46 22.65 -5.88
CA ILE A 631 -9.59 22.02 -4.87
C ILE A 631 -10.45 21.30 -3.85
N SER A 632 -10.08 20.08 -3.46
CA SER A 632 -10.71 19.38 -2.36
C SER A 632 -10.19 19.88 -1.00
N LEU A 633 -10.99 19.85 0.06
CA LEU A 633 -10.55 20.27 1.39
C LEU A 633 -9.45 19.36 1.96
N VAL A 634 -9.54 18.05 1.70
CA VAL A 634 -8.50 17.06 2.03
C VAL A 634 -8.06 16.34 0.75
N PRO A 635 -6.88 15.67 0.73
CA PRO A 635 -6.47 14.85 -0.41
C PRO A 635 -7.56 13.84 -0.80
N ASN A 636 -7.84 13.72 -2.10
CA ASN A 636 -8.87 12.81 -2.60
C ASN A 636 -8.27 11.49 -3.09
N TYR A 637 -8.49 10.40 -2.34
CA TYR A 637 -8.02 9.06 -2.65
C TYR A 637 -9.18 8.19 -3.15
N THR A 638 -9.22 7.96 -4.47
CA THR A 638 -10.31 7.21 -5.12
C THR A 638 -10.04 5.72 -5.26
N TYR A 639 -8.79 5.31 -5.12
CA TYR A 639 -8.36 3.91 -5.28
C TYR A 639 -8.42 3.18 -3.95
N ALA A 640 -8.81 1.90 -3.99
CA ALA A 640 -8.82 1.04 -2.81
C ALA A 640 -7.41 0.71 -2.33
N GLY A 641 -6.46 0.55 -3.25
CA GLY A 641 -5.05 0.35 -2.92
C GLY A 641 -4.12 0.89 -3.99
N GLU A 642 -2.98 1.40 -3.55
CA GLU A 642 -1.95 1.99 -4.41
C GLU A 642 -0.57 1.44 -4.03
N LEU A 643 0.23 1.04 -5.02
CA LEU A 643 1.64 0.69 -4.89
C LEU A 643 2.48 1.76 -5.56
N LEU A 644 3.39 2.39 -4.82
CA LEU A 644 4.30 3.44 -5.30
C LEU A 644 5.71 2.87 -5.41
N ILE A 645 6.32 3.02 -6.58
CA ILE A 645 7.63 2.49 -6.94
C ILE A 645 8.55 3.66 -7.27
N GLY A 646 9.55 3.89 -6.42
CA GLY A 646 10.58 4.92 -6.61
C GLY A 646 11.77 4.35 -7.36
N LEU A 647 12.08 4.95 -8.51
CA LEU A 647 13.16 4.55 -9.42
C LEU A 647 14.26 5.60 -9.43
N GLN A 648 15.48 5.21 -9.05
CA GLN A 648 16.68 6.04 -9.16
C GLN A 648 17.42 5.77 -10.46
N GLY A 649 18.18 6.75 -10.96
CA GLY A 649 19.06 6.58 -12.11
C GLY A 649 18.32 6.44 -13.45
N LEU A 650 17.14 7.05 -13.54
CA LEU A 650 16.25 7.06 -14.71
C LEU A 650 15.83 8.51 -15.01
N GLN A 651 15.77 8.88 -16.29
CA GLN A 651 15.34 10.20 -16.75
C GLN A 651 14.06 10.13 -17.59
N PRO A 652 13.30 11.24 -17.70
CA PRO A 652 12.16 11.31 -18.61
C PRO A 652 12.58 11.01 -20.06
N GLY A 653 11.80 10.19 -20.76
CA GLY A 653 12.09 9.70 -22.12
C GLY A 653 12.83 8.36 -22.18
N GLU A 654 13.41 7.90 -21.07
CA GLU A 654 14.04 6.57 -21.00
C GLU A 654 13.02 5.46 -20.73
N SER A 655 13.38 4.22 -21.07
CA SER A 655 12.57 3.04 -20.75
C SER A 655 13.14 2.25 -19.59
N VAL A 656 12.28 1.61 -18.80
CA VAL A 656 12.68 0.69 -17.73
C VAL A 656 11.86 -0.59 -17.83
N SER A 657 12.51 -1.75 -17.71
CA SER A 657 11.84 -3.04 -17.54
C SER A 657 11.85 -3.43 -16.07
N LEU A 658 10.67 -3.66 -15.49
CA LEU A 658 10.50 -4.08 -14.10
C LEU A 658 10.02 -5.53 -14.05
N LEU A 659 10.75 -6.40 -13.35
CA LEU A 659 10.26 -7.71 -12.95
C LEU A 659 9.37 -7.55 -11.74
N PHE A 660 8.14 -8.04 -11.84
CA PHE A 660 7.25 -8.27 -10.71
C PHE A 660 7.23 -9.77 -10.46
N GLN A 661 7.95 -10.21 -9.43
CA GLN A 661 7.79 -11.56 -8.90
C GLN A 661 6.63 -11.53 -7.92
N VAL A 662 5.64 -12.40 -8.15
CA VAL A 662 4.48 -12.56 -7.28
C VAL A 662 4.50 -13.92 -6.60
N ALA A 663 3.78 -14.03 -5.48
CA ALA A 663 3.42 -15.32 -4.91
C ALA A 663 2.19 -15.84 -5.65
N GLU A 664 2.39 -16.69 -6.65
CA GLU A 664 1.31 -17.19 -7.50
C GLU A 664 0.26 -17.96 -6.67
N GLY A 665 -1.01 -17.76 -6.99
CA GLY A 665 -2.13 -18.32 -6.23
C GLY A 665 -2.50 -17.57 -4.93
N SER A 666 -1.79 -16.48 -4.58
CA SER A 666 -2.17 -15.63 -3.42
C SER A 666 -3.32 -14.66 -3.72
N ALA A 667 -3.59 -14.36 -4.99
CA ALA A 667 -4.77 -13.61 -5.38
C ALA A 667 -6.03 -14.40 -4.99
N ASN A 668 -7.07 -13.71 -4.53
CA ASN A 668 -8.35 -14.34 -4.27
C ASN A 668 -9.03 -14.66 -5.63
N PRO A 669 -9.18 -15.94 -6.00
CA PRO A 669 -9.76 -16.31 -7.28
C PRO A 669 -11.29 -16.24 -7.29
N ASP A 670 -11.92 -16.05 -6.11
CA ASP A 670 -13.37 -16.03 -5.94
C ASP A 670 -13.98 -14.64 -6.22
N ILE A 671 -13.15 -13.63 -6.44
CA ILE A 671 -13.55 -12.27 -6.80
C ILE A 671 -13.22 -11.94 -8.26
N ALA A 672 -13.98 -11.01 -8.84
CA ALA A 672 -13.75 -10.59 -10.22
C ALA A 672 -12.37 -9.95 -10.37
N ARG A 673 -11.73 -10.22 -11.52
CA ARG A 673 -10.45 -9.62 -11.89
C ARG A 673 -10.56 -8.09 -11.94
N GLU A 674 -9.62 -7.42 -11.30
CA GLU A 674 -9.50 -5.97 -11.32
C GLU A 674 -8.48 -5.51 -12.37
N SER A 675 -8.74 -4.37 -13.02
CA SER A 675 -7.78 -3.72 -13.90
C SER A 675 -6.85 -2.81 -13.11
N LEU A 676 -5.55 -2.84 -13.45
CA LEU A 676 -4.55 -1.94 -12.88
C LEU A 676 -4.43 -0.64 -13.68
N ASP A 677 -4.58 0.48 -12.99
CA ASP A 677 -4.23 1.79 -13.53
C ASP A 677 -2.77 2.09 -13.19
N TRP A 678 -1.97 2.43 -14.21
CA TRP A 678 -0.59 2.86 -14.02
C TRP A 678 -0.51 4.38 -14.14
N LEU A 679 0.15 5.03 -13.19
CA LEU A 679 0.33 6.47 -13.14
C LEU A 679 1.80 6.82 -12.92
N VAL A 680 2.21 8.01 -13.34
CA VAL A 680 3.53 8.57 -13.06
C VAL A 680 3.39 9.89 -12.34
N LEU A 681 4.35 10.20 -11.47
CA LEU A 681 4.38 11.47 -10.76
C LEU A 681 5.01 12.56 -11.64
N GLY A 682 4.24 13.62 -11.90
CA GLY A 682 4.73 14.86 -12.49
C GLY A 682 4.57 16.01 -11.49
N ASP A 683 5.69 16.50 -10.98
CA ASP A 683 5.77 17.37 -9.80
C ASP A 683 5.02 16.75 -8.61
N ASN A 684 3.80 17.21 -8.28
CA ASN A 684 3.00 16.64 -7.19
C ASN A 684 1.69 15.99 -7.67
N TYR A 685 1.50 15.87 -8.99
CA TYR A 685 0.26 15.34 -9.57
C TYR A 685 0.49 14.00 -10.25
N TRP A 686 -0.32 13.02 -9.86
CA TRP A 686 -0.36 11.72 -10.51
C TRP A 686 -1.06 11.82 -11.86
N GLN A 687 -0.39 11.36 -12.92
CA GLN A 687 -0.91 11.37 -14.28
C GLN A 687 -1.00 9.93 -14.81
N LEU A 688 -2.14 9.59 -15.41
CA LEU A 688 -2.36 8.27 -15.98
C LEU A 688 -1.40 8.01 -17.15
N LEU A 689 -0.74 6.85 -17.12
CA LEU A 689 0.07 6.36 -18.23
C LEU A 689 -0.86 5.78 -19.30
N ASP A 690 -0.63 6.21 -20.53
CA ASP A 690 -1.35 5.69 -21.69
C ASP A 690 -0.78 4.33 -22.15
N ARG A 691 -1.45 3.71 -23.12
CA ARG A 691 -0.99 2.45 -23.72
C ARG A 691 0.35 2.57 -24.45
N SER A 692 0.81 3.78 -24.78
CA SER A 692 2.11 3.98 -25.41
C SER A 692 3.25 3.95 -24.38
N SER A 693 2.95 4.34 -23.14
CA SER A 693 3.89 4.35 -22.02
C SER A 693 4.05 2.98 -21.37
N VAL A 694 3.00 2.15 -21.32
CA VAL A 694 3.08 0.74 -20.89
C VAL A 694 3.23 -0.15 -22.11
N VAL A 695 4.48 -0.37 -22.54
CA VAL A 695 4.82 -1.04 -23.80
C VAL A 695 4.57 -2.54 -23.74
N LEU A 696 4.77 -3.13 -22.56
CA LEU A 696 4.66 -4.55 -22.32
C LEU A 696 4.16 -4.81 -20.91
N ASP A 697 3.24 -5.76 -20.76
CA ASP A 697 2.88 -6.38 -19.49
C ASP A 697 2.73 -7.89 -19.71
N THR A 698 3.68 -8.69 -19.21
CA THR A 698 3.56 -10.17 -19.19
C THR A 698 3.01 -10.73 -17.88
N THR A 699 2.73 -9.88 -16.89
CA THR A 699 2.26 -10.28 -15.55
C THR A 699 0.76 -10.62 -15.52
N GLN A 700 0.06 -10.31 -16.61
CA GLN A 700 -1.39 -10.38 -16.70
C GLN A 700 -2.08 -9.56 -15.59
N GLN A 701 -1.71 -8.29 -15.43
CA GLN A 701 -2.20 -7.43 -14.34
C GLN A 701 -1.81 -7.96 -12.94
N LEU A 702 -0.56 -8.40 -12.78
CA LEU A 702 0.01 -8.92 -11.52
C LEU A 702 -0.69 -10.17 -10.96
N LEU A 703 -1.22 -11.03 -11.84
CA LEU A 703 -1.72 -12.36 -11.47
C LEU A 703 -0.62 -13.43 -11.57
N THR A 704 0.36 -13.22 -12.44
CA THR A 704 1.48 -14.12 -12.68
C THR A 704 2.79 -13.34 -12.66
N SER A 705 3.90 -14.04 -12.39
CA SER A 705 5.22 -13.39 -12.39
C SER A 705 5.62 -13.00 -13.80
N GLY A 706 6.16 -11.79 -13.97
CA GLY A 706 6.48 -11.30 -15.31
C GLY A 706 7.12 -9.92 -15.33
N VAL A 707 7.37 -9.43 -16.54
CA VAL A 707 8.04 -8.16 -16.79
C VAL A 707 7.04 -7.15 -17.34
N ILE A 708 7.06 -5.95 -16.76
CA ILE A 708 6.35 -4.78 -17.29
C ILE A 708 7.38 -3.77 -17.77
N GLN A 709 7.24 -3.30 -19.01
CA GLN A 709 8.13 -2.30 -19.59
C GLN A 709 7.42 -0.95 -19.67
N PHE A 710 8.04 0.05 -19.07
CA PHE A 710 7.56 1.43 -19.08
C PHE A 710 8.48 2.30 -19.93
N ILE A 711 7.91 3.19 -20.74
CA ILE A 711 8.59 4.38 -21.26
C ILE A 711 8.18 5.55 -20.36
N ILE A 712 9.15 6.19 -19.73
CA ILE A 712 8.87 7.31 -18.83
C ILE A 712 8.50 8.52 -19.68
N PRO A 713 7.29 9.09 -19.52
CA PRO A 713 6.89 10.25 -20.30
C PRO A 713 7.67 11.50 -19.87
N ALA A 714 7.80 12.47 -20.78
CA ALA A 714 8.52 13.73 -20.54
C ALA A 714 7.95 14.57 -19.37
N LYS A 715 6.71 14.29 -18.95
CA LYS A 715 6.03 14.98 -17.84
C LYS A 715 6.48 14.50 -16.46
N ALA A 716 7.18 13.36 -16.38
CA ALA A 716 7.69 12.84 -15.12
C ALA A 716 8.78 13.76 -14.55
N THR A 717 8.81 13.97 -13.25
CA THR A 717 9.83 14.80 -12.59
C THR A 717 10.50 14.05 -11.44
N THR A 718 11.72 14.45 -11.12
CA THR A 718 12.49 13.96 -9.96
C THR A 718 12.37 14.87 -8.75
N GLN A 719 11.74 16.04 -8.90
CA GLN A 719 11.48 17.02 -7.85
C GLN A 719 9.99 16.99 -7.51
N ASN A 720 9.70 16.82 -6.22
CA ASN A 720 8.35 16.81 -5.66
C ASN A 720 8.43 17.03 -4.14
N THR A 721 7.28 17.22 -3.49
CA THR A 721 7.18 17.45 -2.03
C THR A 721 6.39 16.37 -1.31
N ILE A 722 5.67 15.52 -2.04
CA ILE A 722 4.82 14.45 -1.48
C ILE A 722 5.58 13.12 -1.27
N LEU A 723 6.73 12.94 -1.92
CA LEU A 723 7.54 11.73 -1.90
C LEU A 723 9.05 12.08 -1.87
N PRO A 724 9.94 11.12 -1.60
CA PRO A 724 11.38 11.33 -1.70
C PRO A 724 11.82 11.88 -3.07
N LYS A 725 12.69 12.90 -3.04
CA LYS A 725 13.29 13.54 -4.23
C LYS A 725 14.33 12.65 -4.91
N GLU A 726 14.77 13.06 -6.11
CA GLU A 726 15.80 12.39 -6.93
C GLU A 726 15.39 11.01 -7.47
N GLN A 727 14.08 10.75 -7.53
CA GLN A 727 13.50 9.50 -8.00
C GLN A 727 12.34 9.78 -8.95
N ILE A 728 12.19 8.96 -9.98
CA ILE A 728 10.96 8.89 -10.78
C ILE A 728 10.00 7.95 -10.07
N TRP A 729 8.77 8.40 -9.84
CA TRP A 729 7.75 7.61 -9.15
C TRP A 729 6.70 7.09 -10.12
N ILE A 730 6.52 5.78 -10.12
CA ILE A 730 5.43 5.09 -10.82
C ILE A 730 4.45 4.57 -9.76
N LYS A 731 3.16 4.67 -10.02
CA LYS A 731 2.09 4.19 -9.17
C LYS A 731 1.25 3.14 -9.90
N ALA A 732 1.09 1.97 -9.33
CA ALA A 732 0.05 1.02 -9.71
C ALA A 732 -1.15 1.22 -8.77
N ALA A 733 -2.36 1.27 -9.30
CA ALA A 733 -3.56 1.52 -8.50
C ALA A 733 -4.71 0.57 -8.84
N ILE A 734 -5.42 0.10 -7.80
CA ILE A 734 -6.59 -0.79 -7.88
C ILE A 734 -7.82 -0.03 -7.38
N ARG A 735 -8.93 -0.12 -8.12
CA ARG A 735 -10.15 0.66 -7.81
C ARG A 735 -10.96 0.09 -6.66
N ASN A 736 -11.19 -1.23 -6.63
CA ASN A 736 -12.13 -1.82 -5.66
C ASN A 736 -11.50 -2.88 -4.77
N ASN A 737 -10.96 -3.97 -5.33
CA ASN A 737 -10.56 -5.14 -4.53
C ASN A 737 -9.06 -5.43 -4.61
N VAL A 738 -8.29 -5.03 -3.58
CA VAL A 738 -6.84 -5.23 -3.53
C VAL A 738 -6.41 -6.69 -3.44
N THR A 739 -7.30 -7.59 -2.99
CA THR A 739 -7.06 -9.03 -2.93
C THR A 739 -7.24 -9.73 -4.27
N ALA A 740 -7.67 -9.02 -5.32
CA ALA A 740 -7.85 -9.60 -6.67
C ALA A 740 -6.52 -9.84 -7.40
N VAL A 741 -5.43 -9.27 -6.89
CA VAL A 741 -4.07 -9.43 -7.43
C VAL A 741 -3.20 -10.22 -6.46
N CYS A 742 -2.11 -10.79 -6.97
CA CYS A 742 -1.20 -11.56 -6.15
C CYS A 742 -0.39 -10.65 -5.23
N ARG A 743 -0.01 -11.20 -4.07
CA ARG A 743 1.04 -10.66 -3.20
C ARG A 743 2.36 -10.63 -3.94
N LEU A 744 3.19 -9.63 -3.63
CA LEU A 744 4.50 -9.46 -4.25
C LEU A 744 5.58 -10.18 -3.45
N VAL A 745 6.57 -10.72 -4.15
CA VAL A 745 7.80 -11.30 -3.59
C VAL A 745 9.01 -10.44 -3.96
N GLN A 746 8.99 -9.79 -5.12
CA GLN A 746 10.05 -8.85 -5.51
C GLN A 746 9.60 -7.91 -6.61
N VAL A 747 10.10 -6.67 -6.56
CA VAL A 747 10.01 -5.71 -7.67
C VAL A 747 11.42 -5.20 -7.97
N VAL A 748 11.93 -5.49 -9.16
CA VAL A 748 13.33 -5.19 -9.53
C VAL A 748 13.40 -4.60 -10.93
N ALA A 749 14.29 -3.63 -11.13
CA ALA A 749 14.53 -3.03 -12.44
C ALA A 749 15.54 -3.81 -13.29
N ASN A 750 15.55 -3.53 -14.60
CA ASN A 750 16.45 -4.10 -15.60
C ASN A 750 16.32 -5.62 -15.75
N ALA A 751 15.07 -6.08 -15.80
CA ALA A 751 14.77 -7.49 -16.05
C ALA A 751 14.55 -7.78 -17.53
N ILE A 752 14.92 -8.99 -17.96
CA ILE A 752 14.62 -9.53 -19.29
C ILE A 752 14.06 -10.94 -19.19
N GLU A 753 13.21 -11.32 -20.14
CA GLU A 753 12.75 -12.70 -20.33
C GLU A 753 13.61 -13.38 -21.39
N VAL A 754 14.23 -14.51 -21.04
CA VAL A 754 15.00 -15.36 -21.94
C VAL A 754 14.31 -16.70 -22.15
N GLN A 755 14.53 -17.31 -23.30
CA GLN A 755 13.97 -18.60 -23.69
C GLN A 755 15.10 -19.55 -24.09
N PHE A 756 14.96 -20.82 -23.74
CA PHE A 756 15.92 -21.85 -24.12
C PHE A 756 15.96 -22.06 -25.64
N GLN A 757 17.17 -22.20 -26.16
CA GLN A 757 17.43 -22.51 -27.56
C GLN A 757 18.10 -23.89 -27.67
N ASP A 758 17.35 -24.85 -28.20
CA ASP A 758 17.85 -26.22 -28.40
C ASP A 758 18.98 -26.27 -29.43
N GLN A 759 20.08 -26.94 -29.06
CA GLN A 759 21.26 -27.19 -29.89
C GLN A 759 21.52 -28.69 -30.06
N GLY A 760 20.48 -29.52 -29.92
CA GLY A 760 20.62 -30.97 -29.80
C GLY A 760 20.92 -31.40 -28.37
N ASN A 761 20.34 -30.68 -27.40
CA ASN A 761 20.51 -30.92 -25.98
C ASN A 761 19.73 -32.16 -25.52
N ASP A 762 20.06 -32.68 -24.34
CA ASP A 762 19.34 -33.83 -23.75
C ASP A 762 17.84 -33.50 -23.60
N PRO A 763 16.91 -34.20 -24.27
CA PRO A 763 15.47 -33.92 -24.16
C PRO A 763 14.92 -33.98 -22.74
N LYS A 764 15.61 -34.67 -21.83
CA LYS A 764 15.21 -34.80 -20.42
C LYS A 764 15.43 -33.55 -19.59
N HIS A 765 16.24 -32.58 -20.05
CA HIS A 765 16.50 -31.36 -19.26
C HIS A 765 15.23 -30.53 -19.00
N LEU A 766 14.22 -30.63 -19.88
CA LEU A 766 12.92 -29.95 -19.74
C LEU A 766 11.95 -30.66 -18.80
N LEU A 767 12.34 -31.78 -18.18
CA LEU A 767 11.52 -32.47 -17.16
C LEU A 767 11.55 -31.74 -15.82
N THR A 768 12.67 -31.08 -15.51
CA THR A 768 12.87 -30.31 -14.29
C THR A 768 13.19 -28.87 -14.64
N PRO A 769 12.62 -27.88 -13.95
CA PRO A 769 12.97 -26.48 -14.18
C PRO A 769 14.46 -26.25 -13.89
N LEU A 770 15.07 -25.32 -14.61
CA LEU A 770 16.46 -24.93 -14.40
C LEU A 770 16.58 -24.20 -13.05
N GLU A 771 17.42 -24.73 -12.18
CA GLU A 771 17.68 -24.17 -10.85
C GLU A 771 18.07 -22.67 -10.88
N PRO A 772 17.67 -21.88 -9.86
CA PRO A 772 18.10 -20.49 -9.70
C PRO A 772 19.64 -20.34 -9.77
N GLY A 773 20.10 -19.24 -10.35
CA GLY A 773 21.52 -18.87 -10.42
C GLY A 773 22.37 -19.62 -11.45
N LYS A 774 21.80 -20.56 -12.22
CA LYS A 774 22.53 -21.29 -13.27
C LYS A 774 22.98 -20.39 -14.42
N ILE A 775 22.13 -19.46 -14.85
CA ILE A 775 22.46 -18.46 -15.86
C ILE A 775 23.22 -17.31 -15.21
N SER A 776 24.54 -17.30 -15.37
CA SER A 776 25.44 -16.34 -14.71
C SER A 776 26.34 -15.55 -15.67
N LYS A 777 26.41 -15.93 -16.95
CA LYS A 777 27.31 -15.30 -17.93
C LYS A 777 26.71 -15.21 -19.33
N LEU A 778 27.09 -14.15 -20.03
CA LEU A 778 26.93 -14.04 -21.48
C LEU A 778 28.00 -14.85 -22.19
N LYS A 779 27.64 -15.46 -23.32
CA LYS A 779 28.60 -16.16 -24.19
C LYS A 779 29.55 -15.17 -24.85
N THR A 780 29.02 -14.06 -25.33
CA THR A 780 29.79 -12.91 -25.83
C THR A 780 29.69 -11.78 -24.82
N THR A 781 30.81 -11.43 -24.18
CA THR A 781 30.83 -10.41 -23.14
C THR A 781 30.47 -9.02 -23.67
N VAL A 782 29.54 -8.34 -23.00
CA VAL A 782 29.22 -6.94 -23.26
C VAL A 782 29.87 -6.08 -22.17
N ALA A 783 30.79 -5.19 -22.56
CA ALA A 783 31.66 -4.46 -21.62
C ALA A 783 30.91 -3.64 -20.55
N GLY A 784 29.69 -3.18 -20.85
CA GLY A 784 28.85 -2.37 -19.97
C GLY A 784 28.14 -3.13 -18.84
N ILE A 785 28.01 -4.45 -18.95
CA ILE A 785 27.32 -5.28 -17.96
C ILE A 785 28.28 -5.63 -16.82
N LYS A 786 27.83 -5.40 -15.59
CA LYS A 786 28.54 -5.71 -14.35
C LYS A 786 28.20 -7.11 -13.84
N ALA A 787 26.91 -7.45 -13.80
CA ALA A 787 26.43 -8.71 -13.27
C ALA A 787 25.16 -9.17 -14.00
N ILE A 788 24.99 -10.49 -14.07
CA ILE A 788 23.81 -11.18 -14.58
C ILE A 788 23.36 -12.13 -13.47
N THR A 789 22.10 -12.04 -13.07
CA THR A 789 21.55 -12.93 -12.05
C THR A 789 20.22 -13.52 -12.50
N GLN A 790 20.07 -14.82 -12.28
CA GLN A 790 18.82 -15.56 -12.43
C GLN A 790 18.27 -15.84 -11.02
N PRO A 791 17.40 -14.98 -10.46
CA PRO A 791 16.95 -15.13 -9.08
C PRO A 791 15.99 -16.31 -8.87
N TYR A 792 15.27 -16.74 -9.91
CA TYR A 792 14.22 -17.76 -9.83
C TYR A 792 14.45 -18.88 -10.86
N ALA A 793 13.82 -20.03 -10.62
CA ALA A 793 13.89 -21.17 -11.53
C ALA A 793 13.27 -20.85 -12.89
N SER A 794 13.62 -21.63 -13.92
CA SER A 794 12.93 -21.53 -15.20
C SER A 794 11.50 -22.07 -15.14
N PHE A 795 10.66 -21.69 -16.10
CA PHE A 795 9.24 -22.00 -16.12
C PHE A 795 8.73 -22.26 -17.54
N GLY A 796 7.58 -22.93 -17.66
CA GLY A 796 6.87 -23.14 -18.93
C GLY A 796 7.48 -24.18 -19.88
N GLY A 797 8.58 -24.84 -19.47
CA GLY A 797 9.21 -25.92 -20.24
C GLY A 797 8.36 -27.18 -20.27
N ARG A 798 8.39 -27.90 -21.40
CA ARG A 798 7.81 -29.24 -21.50
C ARG A 798 8.70 -30.13 -22.35
N ALA A 799 9.11 -31.27 -21.82
CA ALA A 799 9.85 -32.28 -22.57
C ALA A 799 9.02 -32.84 -23.73
N ILE A 800 9.71 -33.52 -24.65
CA ILE A 800 9.05 -34.31 -25.70
C ILE A 800 8.14 -35.37 -25.06
N GLU A 801 6.96 -35.59 -25.64
CA GLU A 801 6.00 -36.57 -25.12
C GLU A 801 6.58 -37.99 -25.21
N ALA A 802 6.65 -38.69 -24.08
CA ALA A 802 7.07 -40.09 -24.02
C ALA A 802 5.98 -41.03 -24.58
N ASP A 803 6.34 -42.29 -24.87
CA ASP A 803 5.44 -43.26 -25.49
C ASP A 803 4.18 -43.56 -24.66
N ARG A 804 4.30 -43.80 -23.34
CA ARG A 804 3.14 -44.11 -22.47
C ARG A 804 2.13 -42.94 -22.42
N PRO A 805 2.54 -41.68 -22.15
CA PRO A 805 1.63 -40.52 -22.29
C PRO A 805 1.00 -40.37 -23.67
N LEU A 806 1.72 -40.65 -24.77
CA LEU A 806 1.17 -40.64 -26.12
C LEU A 806 0.06 -41.68 -26.27
N GLN A 807 0.28 -42.91 -25.80
CA GLN A 807 -0.71 -43.99 -25.87
C GLN A 807 -1.95 -43.66 -25.03
N THR A 808 -1.76 -43.09 -23.83
CA THR A 808 -2.85 -42.55 -23.00
C THR A 808 -3.64 -41.50 -23.75
N ARG A 809 -2.98 -40.46 -24.29
CA ARG A 809 -3.63 -39.41 -25.07
C ARG A 809 -4.36 -39.96 -26.29
N ALA A 810 -3.78 -40.90 -27.02
CA ALA A 810 -4.40 -41.51 -28.20
C ALA A 810 -5.68 -42.26 -27.82
N SER A 811 -5.61 -43.10 -26.79
CA SER A 811 -6.76 -43.85 -26.26
C SER A 811 -7.87 -42.90 -25.79
N GLU A 812 -7.51 -41.87 -25.02
CA GLU A 812 -8.47 -40.86 -24.56
C GLU A 812 -9.11 -40.13 -25.75
N ARG A 813 -8.29 -39.66 -26.69
CA ARG A 813 -8.73 -38.91 -27.88
C ARG A 813 -9.71 -39.68 -28.74
N LEU A 814 -9.55 -40.99 -28.86
CA LEU A 814 -10.45 -41.89 -29.60
C LEU A 814 -11.81 -42.03 -28.91
N ARG A 815 -11.84 -41.97 -27.58
CA ARG A 815 -13.08 -42.04 -26.78
C ARG A 815 -13.82 -40.71 -26.76
N HIS A 816 -13.21 -39.64 -26.25
CA HIS A 816 -13.89 -38.35 -26.07
C HIS A 816 -14.01 -37.54 -27.38
N LYS A 817 -13.27 -37.91 -28.43
CA LYS A 817 -13.29 -37.24 -29.75
C LYS A 817 -13.09 -35.71 -29.68
N ASN A 818 -12.37 -35.23 -28.67
CA ASN A 818 -12.15 -33.81 -28.38
C ASN A 818 -13.47 -33.02 -28.24
N ARG A 819 -14.45 -33.63 -27.57
CA ARG A 819 -15.73 -33.03 -27.17
C ARG A 819 -16.00 -33.33 -25.70
N CYS A 820 -16.50 -32.34 -24.97
CA CYS A 820 -16.85 -32.51 -23.56
C CYS A 820 -18.33 -32.89 -23.45
N ILE A 821 -18.61 -34.19 -23.27
CA ILE A 821 -19.98 -34.72 -23.21
C ILE A 821 -20.27 -35.28 -21.81
N THR A 822 -19.46 -36.23 -21.36
CA THR A 822 -19.57 -36.90 -20.06
C THR A 822 -18.55 -36.33 -19.07
N ALA A 823 -18.75 -36.53 -17.76
CA ALA A 823 -17.81 -36.08 -16.72
C ALA A 823 -16.37 -36.56 -16.98
N TRP A 824 -16.23 -37.81 -17.42
CA TRP A 824 -14.96 -38.43 -17.83
C TRP A 824 -14.25 -37.64 -18.94
N ASP A 825 -15.01 -37.10 -19.90
CA ASP A 825 -14.45 -36.31 -21.01
C ASP A 825 -13.94 -34.96 -20.51
N TYR A 826 -14.71 -34.26 -19.67
CA TYR A 826 -14.31 -32.97 -19.12
C TYR A 826 -13.01 -33.09 -18.31
N GLU A 827 -12.94 -34.06 -17.41
CA GLU A 827 -11.79 -34.25 -16.52
C GLU A 827 -10.50 -34.52 -17.32
N ARG A 828 -10.53 -35.46 -18.26
CA ARG A 828 -9.35 -35.83 -19.05
C ARG A 828 -8.95 -34.79 -20.08
N ILE A 829 -9.90 -34.12 -20.73
CA ILE A 829 -9.60 -33.03 -21.68
C ILE A 829 -8.87 -31.88 -20.97
N VAL A 830 -9.28 -31.56 -19.73
CA VAL A 830 -8.62 -30.53 -18.92
C VAL A 830 -7.24 -31.00 -18.48
N LEU A 831 -7.11 -32.19 -17.89
CA LEU A 831 -5.83 -32.74 -17.44
C LEU A 831 -4.81 -32.91 -18.59
N GLU A 832 -5.26 -33.25 -19.81
CA GLU A 832 -4.39 -33.36 -20.99
C GLU A 832 -3.85 -31.99 -21.46
N ALA A 833 -4.69 -30.96 -21.37
CA ALA A 833 -4.36 -29.63 -21.87
C ALA A 833 -3.56 -28.78 -20.87
N PHE A 834 -3.76 -29.01 -19.58
CA PHE A 834 -3.17 -28.22 -18.49
C PHE A 834 -2.38 -29.14 -17.54
N PRO A 835 -1.10 -29.45 -17.85
CA PRO A 835 -0.25 -30.29 -17.00
C PRO A 835 -0.05 -29.76 -15.58
N GLN A 836 -0.13 -28.44 -15.40
CA GLN A 836 -0.06 -27.78 -14.09
C GLN A 836 -1.28 -28.02 -13.19
N ILE A 837 -2.30 -28.74 -13.67
CA ILE A 837 -3.46 -29.18 -12.90
C ILE A 837 -3.25 -30.64 -12.52
N HIS A 838 -3.20 -30.91 -11.21
CA HIS A 838 -3.02 -32.25 -10.67
C HIS A 838 -4.32 -33.06 -10.72
N GLN A 839 -5.45 -32.43 -10.37
CA GLN A 839 -6.74 -33.13 -10.25
C GLN A 839 -7.90 -32.27 -10.73
N VAL A 840 -8.89 -32.92 -11.34
CA VAL A 840 -10.13 -32.31 -11.78
C VAL A 840 -11.30 -33.17 -11.33
N LYS A 841 -12.34 -32.54 -10.76
CA LYS A 841 -13.61 -33.18 -10.45
C LYS A 841 -14.72 -32.49 -11.25
N CYS A 842 -15.39 -33.25 -12.11
CA CYS A 842 -16.54 -32.76 -12.85
C CYS A 842 -17.85 -33.11 -12.13
N ILE A 843 -18.59 -32.08 -11.72
CA ILE A 843 -19.88 -32.21 -11.06
C ILE A 843 -20.98 -31.87 -12.09
N PRO A 844 -21.67 -32.88 -12.64
CA PRO A 844 -22.71 -32.66 -13.64
C PRO A 844 -23.95 -32.05 -13.00
N HIS A 845 -24.72 -31.29 -13.78
CA HIS A 845 -25.97 -30.66 -13.35
C HIS A 845 -25.80 -29.77 -12.11
N ALA A 846 -24.67 -29.08 -12.00
CA ALA A 846 -24.37 -28.22 -10.86
C ALA A 846 -23.85 -26.86 -11.32
N LYS A 847 -24.11 -25.85 -10.49
CA LYS A 847 -23.46 -24.54 -10.51
C LYS A 847 -23.08 -24.18 -9.08
N ASP A 848 -22.26 -23.16 -8.88
CA ASP A 848 -21.86 -22.80 -7.53
C ASP A 848 -23.06 -22.53 -6.61
N GLY A 849 -23.02 -23.12 -5.41
CA GLY A 849 -24.12 -23.08 -4.44
C GLY A 849 -25.35 -23.95 -4.75
N VAL A 850 -25.47 -24.53 -5.96
CA VAL A 850 -26.67 -25.28 -6.38
C VAL A 850 -26.28 -26.60 -7.07
N TRP A 851 -26.58 -27.70 -6.40
CA TRP A 851 -26.21 -29.06 -6.80
C TRP A 851 -27.21 -29.75 -7.74
N LEU A 852 -28.32 -29.07 -8.04
CA LEU A 852 -29.40 -29.52 -8.93
C LEU A 852 -29.76 -28.42 -9.94
N ALA A 853 -28.83 -28.13 -10.84
CA ALA A 853 -28.93 -27.14 -11.91
C ALA A 853 -28.75 -27.79 -13.30
N PRO A 854 -29.81 -28.38 -13.89
CA PRO A 854 -29.75 -28.96 -15.23
C PRO A 854 -29.21 -27.97 -16.27
N GLY A 855 -28.47 -28.48 -17.26
CA GLY A 855 -27.79 -27.65 -18.26
C GLY A 855 -26.53 -26.93 -17.77
N ASN A 856 -26.13 -27.11 -16.51
CA ASN A 856 -24.88 -26.56 -15.97
C ASN A 856 -23.91 -27.69 -15.63
N VAL A 857 -22.61 -27.43 -15.76
CA VAL A 857 -21.52 -28.32 -15.36
C VAL A 857 -20.53 -27.50 -14.55
N LEU A 858 -20.21 -27.99 -13.35
CA LEU A 858 -19.23 -27.38 -12.48
C LEU A 858 -17.95 -28.21 -12.47
N LEU A 859 -16.83 -27.60 -12.83
CA LEU A 859 -15.50 -28.20 -12.75
C LEU A 859 -14.77 -27.63 -11.54
N VAL A 860 -14.28 -28.53 -10.69
CA VAL A 860 -13.43 -28.18 -9.56
C VAL A 860 -12.02 -28.65 -9.87
N VAL A 861 -11.06 -27.73 -9.82
CA VAL A 861 -9.66 -28.00 -10.24
C VAL A 861 -8.68 -27.76 -9.10
N VAL A 862 -7.66 -28.61 -9.02
CA VAL A 862 -6.60 -28.56 -8.00
C VAL A 862 -5.25 -28.45 -8.71
N PRO A 863 -4.39 -27.48 -8.34
CA PRO A 863 -3.10 -27.29 -9.02
C PRO A 863 -2.12 -28.42 -8.68
N ASP A 864 -1.08 -28.54 -9.49
CA ASP A 864 0.09 -29.36 -9.18
C ASP A 864 0.93 -28.74 -8.05
N LEU A 865 1.30 -29.58 -7.10
CA LEU A 865 1.96 -29.21 -5.84
C LEU A 865 3.48 -29.23 -5.94
N HIS A 866 4.03 -29.84 -6.99
CA HIS A 866 5.46 -29.81 -7.29
C HIS A 866 5.95 -28.39 -7.60
N ASN A 867 5.05 -27.50 -8.03
CA ASN A 867 5.36 -26.09 -8.23
C ASN A 867 5.25 -25.34 -6.88
N GLN A 868 6.33 -25.37 -6.10
CA GLN A 868 6.44 -24.88 -4.71
C GLN A 868 6.19 -23.37 -4.51
N ASN A 869 5.70 -22.65 -5.51
CA ASN A 869 5.42 -21.22 -5.43
C ASN A 869 4.02 -20.89 -4.84
N ALA A 870 3.27 -21.90 -4.39
CA ALA A 870 1.93 -21.72 -3.83
C ALA A 870 1.95 -20.97 -2.49
N ALA A 871 1.19 -19.88 -2.39
CA ALA A 871 1.17 -19.01 -1.20
C ALA A 871 0.62 -19.67 0.08
N ASN A 872 -0.19 -20.72 -0.04
CA ASN A 872 -0.68 -21.52 1.09
C ASN A 872 -0.67 -23.01 0.72
N PRO A 873 0.34 -23.78 1.18
CA PRO A 873 0.47 -25.21 0.88
C PRO A 873 -0.71 -26.06 1.36
N LEU A 874 -1.37 -25.67 2.46
CA LEU A 874 -2.54 -26.39 3.00
C LEU A 874 -3.80 -26.18 2.14
N GLN A 875 -3.87 -25.07 1.40
CA GLN A 875 -5.03 -24.67 0.59
C GLN A 875 -4.59 -24.29 -0.83
N PRO A 876 -4.10 -25.26 -1.61
CA PRO A 876 -3.59 -24.97 -2.95
C PRO A 876 -4.73 -24.50 -3.85
N LYS A 877 -4.58 -23.32 -4.46
CA LYS A 877 -5.58 -22.76 -5.38
C LYS A 877 -4.93 -22.51 -6.74
N VAL A 878 -5.64 -22.88 -7.79
CA VAL A 878 -5.36 -22.48 -9.17
C VAL A 878 -5.61 -20.98 -9.30
N ASP A 879 -4.73 -20.28 -10.00
CA ASP A 879 -4.88 -18.86 -10.25
C ASP A 879 -6.07 -18.55 -11.16
N ALA A 880 -6.61 -17.34 -11.05
CA ALA A 880 -7.79 -16.92 -11.82
C ALA A 880 -7.57 -16.92 -13.34
N VAL A 881 -6.34 -16.72 -13.82
CA VAL A 881 -6.03 -16.78 -15.25
C VAL A 881 -6.19 -18.20 -15.75
N THR A 882 -5.58 -19.16 -15.08
CA THR A 882 -5.65 -20.57 -15.46
C THR A 882 -7.10 -21.07 -15.39
N LEU A 883 -7.89 -20.66 -14.38
CA LEU A 883 -9.34 -20.96 -14.34
C LEU A 883 -10.08 -20.44 -15.58
N GLN A 884 -9.80 -19.22 -16.02
CA GLN A 884 -10.40 -18.64 -17.21
C GLN A 884 -9.95 -19.37 -18.48
N GLN A 885 -8.66 -19.69 -18.61
CA GLN A 885 -8.13 -20.45 -19.74
C GLN A 885 -8.78 -21.84 -19.84
N ILE A 886 -8.97 -22.53 -18.71
CA ILE A 886 -9.69 -23.81 -18.67
C ILE A 886 -11.15 -23.60 -19.09
N THR A 887 -11.80 -22.55 -18.59
CA THR A 887 -13.19 -22.22 -18.93
C THR A 887 -13.35 -22.01 -20.44
N ASP A 888 -12.49 -21.19 -21.06
CA ASP A 888 -12.51 -20.93 -22.49
C ASP A 888 -12.19 -22.19 -23.31
N TYR A 889 -11.18 -22.96 -22.88
CA TYR A 889 -10.80 -24.21 -23.52
C TYR A 889 -11.94 -25.25 -23.53
N VAL A 890 -12.70 -25.33 -22.44
CA VAL A 890 -13.87 -26.22 -22.35
C VAL A 890 -15.07 -25.64 -23.11
N ASN A 891 -15.26 -24.32 -23.12
CA ASN A 891 -16.34 -23.66 -23.86
C ASN A 891 -16.27 -23.95 -25.38
N ASP A 892 -15.07 -24.07 -25.94
CA ASP A 892 -14.87 -24.44 -27.34
C ASP A 892 -15.26 -25.90 -27.67
N ARG A 893 -15.43 -26.75 -26.65
CA ARG A 893 -15.58 -28.21 -26.80
C ARG A 893 -16.90 -28.77 -26.24
N ARG A 894 -17.62 -27.98 -25.44
CA ARG A 894 -18.91 -28.37 -24.84
C ARG A 894 -20.07 -28.32 -25.84
N GLY A 895 -21.20 -28.90 -25.45
CA GLY A 895 -22.46 -28.69 -26.16
C GLY A 895 -22.95 -27.24 -26.05
N MET A 896 -23.59 -26.73 -27.11
CA MET A 896 -24.03 -25.32 -27.21
C MET A 896 -24.90 -24.85 -26.04
N GLN A 897 -25.77 -25.73 -25.53
CA GLN A 897 -26.73 -25.42 -24.45
C GLN A 897 -26.17 -25.58 -23.04
N VAL A 898 -24.96 -26.14 -22.88
CA VAL A 898 -24.37 -26.41 -21.57
C VAL A 898 -23.66 -25.17 -21.05
N LYS A 899 -23.88 -24.75 -19.82
CA LYS A 899 -23.10 -23.69 -19.17
C LYS A 899 -22.04 -24.32 -18.29
N VAL A 900 -20.79 -23.96 -18.50
CA VAL A 900 -19.66 -24.49 -17.72
C VAL A 900 -19.16 -23.41 -16.77
N GLN A 901 -18.90 -23.79 -15.54
CA GLN A 901 -18.22 -22.99 -14.55
C GLN A 901 -17.02 -23.77 -14.03
N VAL A 902 -15.85 -23.14 -13.97
CA VAL A 902 -14.63 -23.71 -13.40
C VAL A 902 -14.29 -22.94 -12.12
N LYS A 903 -14.00 -23.64 -11.03
CA LYS A 903 -13.64 -23.02 -9.75
C LYS A 903 -12.59 -23.83 -8.99
N ASN A 904 -11.99 -23.18 -8.00
CA ASN A 904 -11.21 -23.87 -6.98
C ASN A 904 -12.10 -24.64 -5.99
N PRO A 905 -11.57 -25.68 -5.33
CA PRO A 905 -12.26 -26.35 -4.24
C PRO A 905 -12.48 -25.41 -3.06
N LEU A 906 -13.53 -25.68 -2.29
CA LEU A 906 -13.69 -25.14 -0.95
C LEU A 906 -12.89 -26.01 0.03
N TYR A 907 -12.31 -25.39 1.05
CA TYR A 907 -11.55 -26.10 2.07
C TYR A 907 -12.30 -26.05 3.40
N GLN A 908 -12.60 -27.23 3.95
CA GLN A 908 -13.26 -27.40 5.24
C GLN A 908 -12.21 -27.84 6.26
N LYS A 909 -12.05 -27.04 7.32
CA LYS A 909 -10.95 -27.20 8.26
C LYS A 909 -11.34 -28.15 9.38
N ILE A 910 -10.36 -28.93 9.82
CA ILE A 910 -10.44 -29.82 10.98
C ILE A 910 -9.50 -29.28 12.04
N GLN A 911 -10.06 -28.88 13.19
CA GLN A 911 -9.30 -28.49 14.36
C GLN A 911 -9.42 -29.58 15.42
N VAL A 912 -8.29 -29.88 16.06
CA VAL A 912 -8.21 -30.83 17.16
C VAL A 912 -7.99 -30.03 18.44
N ASP A 913 -8.77 -30.34 19.47
CA ASP A 913 -8.60 -29.84 20.83
C ASP A 913 -8.35 -31.03 21.74
N CYS A 914 -7.18 -31.09 22.37
CA CYS A 914 -6.83 -32.18 23.27
C CYS A 914 -5.90 -31.74 24.40
N ARG A 915 -5.91 -32.53 25.48
CA ARG A 915 -4.88 -32.49 26.50
C ARG A 915 -3.92 -33.66 26.31
N VAL A 916 -2.62 -33.40 26.38
CA VAL A 916 -1.58 -34.42 26.15
C VAL A 916 -0.60 -34.46 27.31
N GLN A 917 -0.23 -35.67 27.73
CA GLN A 917 0.95 -35.93 28.53
C GLN A 917 2.03 -36.51 27.63
N PHE A 918 3.19 -35.87 27.59
CA PHE A 918 4.36 -36.39 26.88
C PHE A 918 5.19 -37.29 27.81
N ARG A 919 5.95 -38.21 27.21
CA ARG A 919 6.82 -39.13 27.96
C ARG A 919 7.91 -38.36 28.74
N PRO A 920 8.44 -38.92 29.84
CA PRO A 920 9.52 -38.30 30.58
C PRO A 920 10.73 -37.96 29.69
N GLY A 921 11.22 -36.71 29.75
CA GLY A 921 12.33 -36.20 28.93
C GLY A 921 11.91 -35.37 27.71
N TYR A 922 10.62 -35.28 27.41
CA TYR A 922 10.06 -34.51 26.31
C TYR A 922 9.44 -33.19 26.81
N GLU A 923 10.01 -32.04 26.43
CA GLU A 923 9.51 -30.72 26.87
C GLU A 923 8.21 -30.32 26.16
N PHE A 924 7.20 -29.88 26.92
CA PHE A 924 5.89 -29.50 26.37
C PHE A 924 5.97 -28.42 25.28
N ASN A 925 6.69 -27.31 25.48
CA ASN A 925 6.68 -26.21 24.50
C ASN A 925 7.24 -26.61 23.11
N PHE A 926 8.23 -27.51 23.10
CA PHE A 926 8.80 -28.03 21.86
C PHE A 926 7.86 -29.07 21.23
N TYR A 927 7.45 -30.09 22.00
CA TYR A 927 6.65 -31.19 21.49
C TYR A 927 5.18 -30.83 21.23
N GLN A 928 4.67 -29.74 21.81
CA GLN A 928 3.41 -29.13 21.40
C GLN A 928 3.48 -28.68 19.93
N LYS A 929 4.57 -28.01 19.53
CA LYS A 929 4.77 -27.60 18.13
C LYS A 929 4.98 -28.81 17.22
N ALA A 930 5.74 -29.81 17.68
CA ALA A 930 5.95 -31.05 16.93
C ALA A 930 4.63 -31.82 16.72
N LEU A 931 3.78 -31.90 17.74
CA LEU A 931 2.45 -32.52 17.64
C LEU A 931 1.53 -31.73 16.71
N GLN A 932 1.56 -30.39 16.78
CA GLN A 932 0.81 -29.54 15.87
C GLN A 932 1.23 -29.78 14.41
N GLN A 933 2.54 -29.88 14.14
CA GLN A 933 3.05 -30.20 12.81
C GLN A 933 2.65 -31.62 12.37
N ALA A 934 2.75 -32.62 13.26
CA ALA A 934 2.36 -34.00 12.96
C ALA A 934 0.88 -34.12 12.59
N LEU A 935 -0.01 -33.40 13.28
CA LEU A 935 -1.43 -33.34 12.95
C LEU A 935 -1.68 -32.68 11.57
N GLN A 936 -0.93 -31.62 11.24
CA GLN A 936 -0.99 -30.98 9.93
C GLN A 936 -0.53 -31.91 8.81
N GLU A 937 0.58 -32.61 9.01
CA GLU A 937 1.13 -33.60 8.06
C GLU A 937 0.16 -34.76 7.84
N PHE A 938 -0.52 -35.24 8.90
CA PHE A 938 -1.47 -36.33 8.78
C PHE A 938 -2.75 -35.92 8.03
N LEU A 939 -3.32 -34.76 8.35
CA LEU A 939 -4.57 -34.27 7.77
C LEU A 939 -4.40 -33.63 6.38
N SER A 940 -3.19 -33.17 6.05
CA SER A 940 -2.88 -32.49 4.79
C SER A 940 -1.47 -32.87 4.30
N PRO A 941 -1.24 -34.16 3.99
CA PRO A 941 0.10 -34.69 3.68
C PRO A 941 0.75 -34.04 2.47
N TRP A 942 -0.07 -33.64 1.50
CA TRP A 942 0.34 -33.00 0.26
C TRP A 942 0.98 -31.61 0.46
N ALA A 943 0.79 -30.99 1.63
CA ALA A 943 1.42 -29.71 1.97
C ALA A 943 2.90 -29.87 2.34
N PHE A 944 3.34 -31.09 2.65
CA PHE A 944 4.70 -31.43 3.11
C PHE A 944 5.41 -32.39 2.16
N ASP A 945 4.66 -33.23 1.44
CA ASP A 945 5.16 -34.18 0.45
C ASP A 945 4.38 -34.01 -0.86
N ALA A 946 5.04 -33.49 -1.91
CA ALA A 946 4.41 -33.20 -3.19
C ALA A 946 3.93 -34.46 -3.94
N ASP A 947 4.46 -35.63 -3.60
CA ASP A 947 4.06 -36.91 -4.19
C ASP A 947 2.76 -37.47 -3.58
N ARG A 948 2.27 -36.87 -2.48
CA ARG A 948 1.02 -37.28 -1.84
C ARG A 948 -0.19 -36.62 -2.52
N PRO A 949 -1.12 -37.41 -3.09
CA PRO A 949 -2.23 -36.85 -3.83
C PRO A 949 -3.24 -36.17 -2.90
N ILE A 950 -3.77 -35.03 -3.35
CA ILE A 950 -5.03 -34.49 -2.83
C ILE A 950 -6.17 -35.38 -3.31
N SER A 951 -7.15 -35.65 -2.44
CA SER A 951 -8.33 -36.43 -2.77
C SER A 951 -9.61 -35.66 -2.43
N PHE A 952 -10.53 -35.56 -3.39
CA PHE A 952 -11.92 -35.19 -3.09
C PHE A 952 -12.62 -36.33 -2.40
N GLY A 953 -13.57 -36.02 -1.51
CA GLY A 953 -14.25 -37.07 -0.76
C GLY A 953 -13.32 -37.75 0.25
N GLY A 954 -13.93 -38.46 1.20
CA GLY A 954 -13.21 -39.03 2.33
C GLY A 954 -13.92 -38.73 3.64
N LYS A 955 -13.64 -39.57 4.64
CA LYS A 955 -14.17 -39.44 6.00
C LYS A 955 -13.00 -39.51 6.95
N VAL A 956 -12.90 -38.53 7.82
CA VAL A 956 -11.91 -38.53 8.90
C VAL A 956 -12.66 -38.92 10.17
N TYR A 957 -12.29 -40.08 10.73
CA TYR A 957 -12.85 -40.54 11.98
C TYR A 957 -12.01 -40.03 13.15
N LYS A 958 -12.67 -39.54 14.19
CA LYS A 958 -12.02 -39.09 15.42
C LYS A 958 -11.12 -40.18 16.04
N SER A 959 -11.53 -41.45 15.95
CA SER A 959 -10.74 -42.59 16.44
C SER A 959 -9.42 -42.77 15.69
N VAL A 960 -9.38 -42.49 14.39
CA VAL A 960 -8.16 -42.60 13.58
C VAL A 960 -7.16 -41.50 13.94
N LEU A 961 -7.64 -40.29 14.19
CA LEU A 961 -6.79 -39.19 14.66
C LEU A 961 -6.25 -39.45 16.07
N LEU A 962 -7.07 -40.03 16.94
CA LEU A 962 -6.66 -40.39 18.30
C LEU A 962 -5.58 -41.47 18.28
N ASP A 963 -5.79 -42.55 17.51
CA ASP A 963 -4.84 -43.65 17.33
C ASP A 963 -3.50 -43.14 16.76
N PHE A 964 -3.54 -42.30 15.72
CA PHE A 964 -2.35 -41.65 15.16
C PHE A 964 -1.55 -40.87 16.21
N VAL A 965 -2.22 -40.08 17.06
CA VAL A 965 -1.53 -39.27 18.07
C VAL A 965 -0.96 -40.17 19.19
N GLU A 966 -1.64 -41.25 19.56
CA GLU A 966 -1.16 -42.21 20.56
C GLU A 966 0.08 -43.00 20.09
N GLU A 967 0.20 -43.26 18.78
CA GLU A 967 1.36 -43.95 18.20
C GLU A 967 2.65 -43.11 18.15
N LEU A 968 2.55 -41.78 18.33
CA LEU A 968 3.72 -40.89 18.32
C LEU A 968 4.66 -41.23 19.48
N SER A 969 5.95 -41.45 19.17
CA SER A 969 6.93 -41.96 20.14
C SER A 969 7.13 -41.09 21.39
N TYR A 970 6.73 -39.81 21.33
CA TYR A 970 6.85 -38.82 22.40
C TYR A 970 5.56 -38.63 23.23
N VAL A 971 4.44 -39.22 22.81
CA VAL A 971 3.16 -39.16 23.53
C VAL A 971 3.08 -40.33 24.53
N ASP A 972 2.55 -40.06 25.72
CA ASP A 972 2.25 -41.06 26.76
C ASP A 972 0.76 -41.39 26.78
N TYR A 973 -0.09 -40.38 27.01
CA TYR A 973 -1.55 -40.50 26.92
C TYR A 973 -2.25 -39.16 26.63
N LEU A 974 -3.51 -39.25 26.20
CA LEU A 974 -4.38 -38.12 25.85
C LEU A 974 -5.64 -38.08 26.73
N THR A 975 -6.15 -36.88 27.01
CA THR A 975 -7.48 -36.66 27.59
C THR A 975 -8.23 -35.54 26.87
N ASP A 976 -9.56 -35.49 27.04
CA ASP A 976 -10.44 -34.48 26.43
C ASP A 976 -10.28 -34.32 24.90
N PHE A 977 -9.97 -35.38 24.15
CA PHE A 977 -9.79 -35.30 22.70
C PHE A 977 -11.10 -34.94 22.01
N LYS A 978 -11.13 -33.81 21.30
CA LYS A 978 -12.28 -33.27 20.58
C LYS A 978 -11.88 -32.87 19.17
N VAL A 979 -12.82 -33.01 18.25
CA VAL A 979 -12.62 -32.64 16.84
C VAL A 979 -13.71 -31.66 16.44
N TYR A 980 -13.30 -30.51 15.92
CA TYR A 980 -14.16 -29.46 15.42
C TYR A 980 -14.00 -29.33 13.91
N THR A 981 -15.09 -29.04 13.22
CA THR A 981 -15.10 -28.82 11.77
C THR A 981 -15.83 -27.54 11.43
N TYR A 982 -15.29 -26.75 10.51
CA TYR A 982 -15.94 -25.53 10.05
C TYR A 982 -15.50 -25.13 8.64
N SER A 983 -16.39 -24.42 7.95
CA SER A 983 -16.15 -23.78 6.66
C SER A 983 -16.13 -22.25 6.87
N GLY A 984 -15.05 -21.58 6.46
CA GLY A 984 -14.85 -20.14 6.70
C GLY A 984 -14.23 -19.81 8.06
N GLU A 985 -14.68 -18.72 8.70
CA GLU A 985 -14.13 -18.21 9.98
C GLU A 985 -14.95 -18.61 11.21
N THR A 986 -16.20 -19.04 11.03
CA THR A 986 -17.12 -19.34 12.13
C THR A 986 -16.94 -20.79 12.56
N ASN A 987 -16.26 -21.01 13.69
CA ASN A 987 -16.07 -22.33 14.25
C ASN A 987 -17.39 -22.88 14.82
N ASN A 988 -17.87 -24.00 14.28
CA ASN A 988 -18.92 -24.77 14.93
C ASN A 988 -18.25 -25.54 16.08
N LEU A 989 -18.32 -25.01 17.30
CA LEU A 989 -17.74 -25.59 18.54
C LEU A 989 -18.41 -26.91 18.99
N ILE A 990 -18.87 -27.72 18.03
CA ILE A 990 -19.54 -29.00 18.24
C ILE A 990 -18.51 -30.10 17.98
N ASP A 991 -18.22 -30.90 19.02
CA ASP A 991 -17.36 -32.08 18.89
C ASP A 991 -18.05 -33.15 18.01
N VAL A 992 -17.35 -33.64 17.00
CA VAL A 992 -17.86 -34.62 16.03
C VAL A 992 -17.03 -35.90 16.02
N SER A 993 -17.70 -37.05 15.99
CA SER A 993 -17.02 -38.36 15.91
C SER A 993 -16.54 -38.71 14.50
N GLU A 994 -17.15 -38.10 13.48
CA GLU A 994 -16.87 -38.31 12.06
C GLU A 994 -16.97 -36.98 11.33
N VAL A 995 -15.95 -36.65 10.54
CA VAL A 995 -15.93 -35.47 9.66
C VAL A 995 -16.02 -35.93 8.21
N SER A 996 -16.99 -35.40 7.48
CA SER A 996 -17.14 -35.56 6.03
C SER A 996 -17.31 -34.19 5.36
N PRO A 997 -16.92 -34.02 4.09
CA PRO A 997 -17.17 -32.78 3.36
C PRO A 997 -18.68 -32.44 3.34
N GLU A 998 -19.03 -31.20 3.63
CA GLU A 998 -20.44 -30.74 3.61
C GLU A 998 -20.98 -30.58 2.18
N ARG A 999 -20.08 -30.41 1.19
CA ARG A 999 -20.43 -30.06 -0.19
C ARG A 999 -19.59 -30.87 -1.19
N PRO A 1000 -20.12 -31.17 -2.39
CA PRO A 1000 -19.38 -31.92 -3.43
C PRO A 1000 -18.07 -31.27 -3.91
N ASP A 1001 -17.94 -29.95 -3.77
CA ASP A 1001 -16.76 -29.16 -4.18
C ASP A 1001 -15.77 -28.91 -3.02
N THR A 1002 -15.92 -29.59 -1.89
CA THR A 1002 -15.12 -29.37 -0.68
C THR A 1002 -14.05 -30.45 -0.47
N ILE A 1003 -12.89 -30.02 0.01
CA ILE A 1003 -11.76 -30.87 0.45
C ILE A 1003 -11.55 -30.64 1.95
N LEU A 1004 -11.34 -31.71 2.72
CA LEU A 1004 -11.01 -31.64 4.14
C LEU A 1004 -9.53 -31.32 4.33
N ILE A 1005 -9.22 -30.40 5.25
CA ILE A 1005 -7.84 -29.97 5.53
C ILE A 1005 -7.60 -29.81 7.03
N SER A 1006 -6.34 -29.78 7.42
CA SER A 1006 -5.96 -29.38 8.78
C SER A 1006 -6.18 -27.88 9.02
N ASP A 1007 -6.54 -27.50 10.25
CA ASP A 1007 -6.40 -26.09 10.66
C ASP A 1007 -4.92 -25.71 10.85
N VAL A 1008 -4.61 -24.42 10.69
CA VAL A 1008 -3.26 -23.89 10.92
C VAL A 1008 -2.89 -24.00 12.41
N SER A 1009 -3.88 -24.05 13.30
CA SER A 1009 -3.71 -24.13 14.75
C SER A 1009 -4.58 -25.20 15.40
N HIS A 1010 -3.94 -26.13 16.11
CA HIS A 1010 -4.61 -27.09 16.99
C HIS A 1010 -4.52 -26.62 18.44
N VAL A 1011 -5.54 -26.90 19.24
CA VAL A 1011 -5.60 -26.51 20.65
C VAL A 1011 -5.02 -27.66 21.48
N ILE A 1012 -3.76 -27.52 21.88
CA ILE A 1012 -3.02 -28.57 22.61
C ILE A 1012 -2.68 -28.04 23.99
N HIS A 1013 -3.18 -28.71 25.03
CA HIS A 1013 -2.97 -28.34 26.42
C HIS A 1013 -2.16 -29.40 27.17
N PRO A 1014 -1.37 -29.03 28.19
CA PRO A 1014 -0.79 -30.02 29.09
C PRO A 1014 -1.88 -30.63 29.96
N ILE A 1015 -1.71 -31.90 30.33
CA ILE A 1015 -2.50 -32.51 31.40
C ILE A 1015 -1.99 -31.97 32.73
N ALA A 1016 -2.93 -31.45 33.55
CA ALA A 1016 -2.63 -30.83 34.84
C ALA A 1016 -2.43 -31.86 35.94
#